data_AF-M5C6F9-F1
#
_entry.id   AF-M5C6F9-F1
#
_cell.length_a   1.000
_cell.length_b   1.000
_cell.length_c   1.000
_cell.angle_alpha   90.00
_cell.angle_beta   90.00
_cell.angle_gamma   90.00
#
_symmetry.space_group_name_H-M   'P 1'
#
loop_
_entity.id
_entity.type
_entity.pdbx_description
1 polymer ?
#
loop_
_entity_poly.entity_id
_entity_poly.type
_entity_poly.pdbx_seq_one_letter_code
_entity_poly.pdbx_strand_id
1 'polypeptide(L)'
;MADTRTLSELRRLWKSYADFPRLPADRKNRIAKEQIQLSNSVGDAGSVAMSQSRSAGMLWPQAMEPVAKLFRKYWETGTTFSLASEIKSATNLNPTFIYSLSGEGFNPHYGTFPCGFHLITGFAPIKSDPAGPPPSTGSAAINTSKQQFAAWCRAFQKSLSAKSLTIRFFAGDALQFCRALDQYRTTGDPSTDLFVSAYRATQINFYRPTIDGTIPMVFDVIDTSNLTDHLGLFNLLLVAHGLLKDIPHTQAVLYTETLIPSGRDATKSFLDRILTDVPTLSMLFGIAPRPYVSNFTTHCNAHEVIFTELKAQYHERVAWSGPSGGDNLLQTLKARTISFEADSLARILYSIYDNMFAAEKIGAMMSSMALNPNSMIDFSKVHFQRETVALLFQVVQRRVHLCSGDWEQVVMKFFAMCTSAGGRIIESNCFQDLCLQLHLHGVYTVDTLKPDWASNPEFRFSPHSDLFNSWSSTPPVVCVVLTVPRQRLGVFFETPEKIGSPTLQAGLWTPDTHDNLYSAIYLSWGKCVTPNSSDRVLIEEDPSGQNGKSDLVVSFWASSRLTEIPGTQVSLRIKSTPQSTFAFMSKLGMSLDVFHASIMDKKYVHVLPYRPGLSSNLSQNPPLRPARMSATSIVGPVCHAIASNSQSQGVDSLSIRFDVTTKSEQEKLQNGAQVSANQVSACVMELKVGDHSHMLSYPYPIHGKNNRLRIARKSHYVEVVVPVSTPNDYSGYFLNAAPIINPGAYTTWNIHHVNLDRLPDLDDRVPEKLGWLNTLTALQLSEREKDIRNGEETHKNAAINALVNVKDSIHAITMNASGVQGVHTRTIGLCEPNQGGVYVLFLIGGIKLDSACSSIVLDTAVIPLSNDRMPALVRGIQNMQNKGTLAQINTVSQLGSQAKVRI
;
A
#
# COMPACT_ATOMS: atom_id res chain seq x y z
N MET A 1 0.27 3.30 -24.85
CA MET A 1 0.81 4.20 -23.81
C MET A 1 -0.34 4.84 -23.06
N ALA A 2 -0.13 5.25 -21.81
CA ALA A 2 -1.13 6.01 -21.06
C ALA A 2 -1.12 7.51 -21.44
N ASP A 3 0.07 8.08 -21.63
CA ASP A 3 0.27 9.51 -21.93
C ASP A 3 1.29 9.75 -23.05
N THR A 4 1.26 10.98 -23.59
CA THR A 4 2.07 11.40 -24.75
C THR A 4 3.57 11.46 -24.46
N ARG A 5 3.96 11.89 -23.26
CA ARG A 5 5.36 12.04 -22.86
C ARG A 5 6.02 10.68 -22.73
N THR A 6 5.38 9.71 -22.08
CA THR A 6 5.94 8.35 -21.95
C THR A 6 6.23 7.72 -23.31
N LEU A 7 5.37 7.93 -24.31
CA LEU A 7 5.64 7.43 -25.67
C LEU A 7 6.90 8.06 -26.28
N SER A 8 7.06 9.37 -26.11
CA SER A 8 8.22 10.12 -26.61
C SER A 8 9.52 9.63 -25.95
N GLU A 9 9.51 9.51 -24.62
CA GLU A 9 10.67 9.02 -23.85
C GLU A 9 11.03 7.58 -24.21
N LEU A 10 10.04 6.71 -24.38
CA LEU A 10 10.32 5.32 -24.75
C LEU A 10 10.95 5.24 -26.15
N ARG A 11 10.46 6.03 -27.11
CA ARG A 11 11.06 6.12 -28.46
C ARG A 11 12.50 6.62 -28.39
N ARG A 12 12.78 7.63 -27.55
CA ARG A 12 14.14 8.14 -27.32
C ARG A 12 15.05 7.05 -26.77
N LEU A 13 14.62 6.32 -25.73
CA LEU A 13 15.40 5.24 -25.13
C LEU A 13 15.64 4.08 -26.11
N TRP A 14 14.61 3.63 -26.82
CA TRP A 14 14.76 2.57 -27.83
C TRP A 14 15.71 2.96 -28.96
N LYS A 15 15.68 4.22 -29.40
CA LYS A 15 16.65 4.74 -30.36
C LYS A 15 18.07 4.69 -29.78
N SER A 16 18.28 5.15 -28.55
CA SER A 16 19.58 5.06 -27.86
C SER A 16 20.08 3.62 -27.75
N TYR A 17 19.19 2.65 -27.46
CA TYR A 17 19.55 1.23 -27.40
C TYR A 17 19.97 0.68 -28.77
N ALA A 18 19.23 1.04 -29.83
CA ALA A 18 19.54 0.62 -31.19
C ALA A 18 20.86 1.23 -31.73
N ASP A 19 21.15 2.47 -31.34
CA ASP A 19 22.35 3.19 -31.76
C ASP A 19 23.59 2.83 -30.91
N PHE A 20 23.42 2.18 -29.75
CA PHE A 20 24.50 1.84 -28.82
C PHE A 20 25.69 1.09 -29.45
N PRO A 21 25.50 0.07 -30.30
CA PRO A 21 26.62 -0.62 -30.94
C PRO A 21 27.48 0.28 -31.83
N ARG A 22 26.92 1.39 -32.33
CA ARG A 22 27.56 2.35 -33.25
C ARG A 22 28.17 3.56 -32.55
N LEU A 23 28.22 3.58 -31.22
CA LEU A 23 28.80 4.70 -30.49
C LEU A 23 30.30 4.89 -30.81
N PRO A 24 30.77 6.16 -30.86
CA PRO A 24 32.18 6.49 -30.93
C PRO A 24 33.02 5.82 -29.82
N ALA A 25 34.28 5.51 -30.12
CA ALA A 25 35.15 4.75 -29.23
C ALA A 25 35.46 5.49 -27.91
N ASP A 26 35.65 6.81 -27.96
CA ASP A 26 35.83 7.68 -26.81
C ASP A 26 34.63 7.61 -25.85
N ARG A 27 33.40 7.67 -26.39
CA ARG A 27 32.17 7.56 -25.59
C ARG A 27 32.00 6.16 -24.97
N LYS A 28 32.32 5.09 -25.74
CA LYS A 28 32.33 3.72 -25.20
C LYS A 28 33.36 3.55 -24.07
N ASN A 29 34.55 4.10 -24.24
CA ASN A 29 35.62 4.04 -23.23
C ASN A 29 35.22 4.76 -21.93
N ARG A 30 34.53 5.91 -22.03
CA ARG A 30 33.98 6.61 -20.85
C ARG A 30 32.99 5.73 -20.09
N ILE A 31 32.03 5.14 -20.81
CA ILE A 31 31.01 4.27 -20.21
C ILE A 31 31.66 3.03 -19.57
N ALA A 32 32.64 2.42 -20.23
CA ALA A 32 33.38 1.28 -19.67
C ALA A 32 34.11 1.65 -18.37
N LYS A 33 34.68 2.86 -18.29
CA LYS A 33 35.32 3.36 -17.07
C LYS A 33 34.31 3.52 -15.93
N GLU A 34 33.14 4.09 -16.20
CA GLU A 34 32.06 4.21 -15.21
C GLU A 34 31.60 2.82 -14.71
N GLN A 35 31.46 1.86 -15.63
CA GLN A 35 31.12 0.49 -15.29
C GLN A 35 32.15 -0.17 -14.38
N ILE A 36 33.45 -0.08 -14.70
CA ILE A 36 34.51 -0.65 -13.87
C ILE A 36 34.52 0.00 -12.48
N GLN A 37 34.36 1.32 -12.41
CA GLN A 37 34.32 2.05 -11.14
C GLN A 37 33.17 1.58 -10.25
N LEU A 38 31.96 1.47 -10.80
CA LEU A 38 30.80 1.01 -10.04
C LEU A 38 30.91 -0.48 -9.66
N SER A 39 31.38 -1.33 -10.58
CA SER A 39 31.59 -2.75 -10.30
C SER A 39 32.57 -2.96 -9.14
N ASN A 40 33.67 -2.22 -9.10
CA ASN A 40 34.65 -2.31 -8.03
C ASN A 40 34.07 -1.81 -6.70
N SER A 41 33.33 -0.69 -6.70
CA SER A 41 32.74 -0.17 -5.46
C SER A 41 31.72 -1.12 -4.84
N VAL A 42 30.92 -1.82 -5.65
CA VAL A 42 29.99 -2.85 -5.17
C VAL A 42 30.73 -4.11 -4.72
N GLY A 43 31.80 -4.50 -5.42
CA GLY A 43 32.63 -5.66 -5.09
C GLY A 43 33.41 -5.52 -3.77
N ASP A 44 33.99 -4.34 -3.51
CA ASP A 44 34.82 -4.05 -2.33
C ASP A 44 34.00 -3.85 -1.04
N ALA A 45 32.72 -3.48 -1.15
CA ALA A 45 31.87 -3.15 -0.01
C ALA A 45 31.57 -4.33 0.95
N GLY A 46 32.13 -5.52 0.71
CA GLY A 46 31.89 -6.71 1.55
C GLY A 46 30.41 -7.14 1.62
N SER A 47 29.56 -6.54 0.79
CA SER A 47 28.12 -6.70 0.79
C SER A 47 27.76 -8.07 0.23
N VAL A 48 27.67 -9.06 1.12
CA VAL A 48 27.03 -10.33 0.81
C VAL A 48 25.55 -10.02 0.55
N ALA A 49 25.17 -9.91 -0.73
CA ALA A 49 23.77 -9.77 -1.12
C ALA A 49 23.06 -11.11 -0.86
N MET A 50 22.54 -11.24 0.36
CA MET A 50 21.80 -12.41 0.81
C MET A 50 20.30 -12.27 0.51
N SER A 51 19.80 -11.05 0.25
CA SER A 51 18.37 -10.80 0.14
C SER A 51 17.69 -11.62 -0.98
N GLN A 52 18.42 -11.99 -2.02
CA GLN A 52 17.91 -12.82 -3.12
C GLN A 52 17.61 -14.27 -2.68
N SER A 53 18.30 -14.79 -1.65
CA SER A 53 18.07 -16.17 -1.16
C SER A 53 16.71 -16.34 -0.49
N ARG A 54 16.04 -15.24 -0.09
CA ARG A 54 14.66 -15.24 0.44
C ARG A 54 13.66 -15.90 -0.50
N SER A 55 13.85 -15.73 -1.81
CA SER A 55 13.00 -16.36 -2.84
C SER A 55 13.07 -17.89 -2.89
N ALA A 56 13.95 -18.51 -2.09
CA ALA A 56 13.97 -19.94 -1.83
C ALA A 56 13.05 -20.37 -0.67
N GLY A 57 12.29 -19.45 -0.06
CA GLY A 57 11.36 -19.75 1.03
C GLY A 57 12.09 -20.43 2.19
N MET A 58 11.56 -21.55 2.71
CA MET A 58 12.22 -22.30 3.79
C MET A 58 13.57 -22.94 3.41
N LEU A 59 13.93 -22.95 2.12
CA LEU A 59 15.24 -23.37 1.63
C LEU A 59 16.23 -22.19 1.49
N TRP A 60 15.90 -21.02 2.05
CA TRP A 60 16.79 -19.86 2.07
C TRP A 60 18.18 -20.14 2.67
N PRO A 61 18.38 -21.00 3.70
CA PRO A 61 19.71 -21.28 4.23
C PRO A 61 20.61 -21.96 3.20
N GLN A 62 20.07 -22.91 2.43
CA GLN A 62 20.77 -23.61 1.36
C GLN A 62 21.10 -22.68 0.18
N ALA A 63 20.24 -21.69 -0.05
CA ALA A 63 20.43 -20.72 -1.13
C ALA A 63 21.41 -19.59 -0.77
N MET A 64 21.62 -19.29 0.52
CA MET A 64 22.33 -18.10 0.99
C MET A 64 23.76 -17.98 0.43
N GLU A 65 24.62 -18.96 0.68
CA GLU A 65 26.01 -18.92 0.23
C GLU A 65 26.15 -19.04 -1.30
N PRO A 66 25.47 -19.99 -1.98
CA PRO A 66 25.57 -20.10 -3.45
C PRO A 66 25.13 -18.82 -4.17
N VAL A 67 24.01 -18.21 -3.75
CA VAL A 67 23.47 -17.01 -4.38
C VAL A 67 24.38 -15.80 -4.12
N ALA A 68 24.91 -15.66 -2.91
CA ALA A 68 25.86 -14.58 -2.61
C ALA A 68 27.14 -14.67 -3.44
N LYS A 69 27.69 -15.88 -3.66
CA LYS A 69 28.85 -16.08 -4.55
C LYS A 69 28.53 -15.71 -5.99
N LEU A 70 27.34 -16.08 -6.48
CA LEU A 70 26.88 -15.70 -7.82
C LEU A 70 26.71 -14.20 -7.96
N PHE A 71 26.17 -13.52 -6.94
CA PHE A 71 26.04 -12.07 -6.92
C PHE A 71 27.40 -11.38 -7.06
N ARG A 72 28.38 -11.79 -6.25
CA ARG A 72 29.74 -11.23 -6.33
C ARG A 72 30.35 -11.45 -7.71
N LYS A 73 30.29 -12.69 -8.21
CA LYS A 73 30.78 -13.03 -9.56
C LYS A 73 30.09 -12.22 -10.66
N TYR A 74 28.79 -11.94 -10.52
CA TYR A 74 28.04 -11.12 -11.46
C TYR A 74 28.58 -9.69 -11.52
N TRP A 75 28.87 -9.06 -10.38
CA TRP A 75 29.44 -7.71 -10.35
C TRP A 75 30.92 -7.66 -10.79
N GLU A 76 31.68 -8.72 -10.54
CA GLU A 76 33.07 -8.89 -11.01
C GLU A 76 33.15 -9.08 -12.53
N THR A 77 32.24 -9.86 -13.12
CA THR A 77 32.33 -10.30 -14.53
C THR A 77 31.30 -9.69 -15.48
N GLY A 78 30.25 -9.06 -14.94
CA GLY A 78 29.11 -8.55 -15.70
C GLY A 78 28.17 -9.63 -16.26
N THR A 79 28.37 -10.92 -15.93
CA THR A 79 27.63 -12.03 -16.52
C THR A 79 27.28 -13.13 -15.52
N THR A 80 26.36 -14.02 -15.92
CA THR A 80 25.96 -15.23 -15.18
C THR A 80 26.67 -16.49 -15.67
N PHE A 81 27.57 -16.36 -16.66
CA PHE A 81 28.30 -17.50 -17.22
C PHE A 81 29.23 -18.14 -16.20
N SER A 82 29.37 -19.46 -16.32
CA SER A 82 30.23 -20.24 -15.44
C SER A 82 31.59 -20.54 -16.06
N LEU A 83 31.65 -20.71 -17.38
CA LEU A 83 32.87 -21.06 -18.11
C LEU A 83 33.72 -19.84 -18.43
N ALA A 84 35.04 -19.96 -18.24
CA ALA A 84 35.99 -18.86 -18.49
C ALA A 84 35.98 -18.39 -19.96
N SER A 85 35.78 -19.30 -20.91
CA SER A 85 35.66 -18.97 -22.34
C SER A 85 34.43 -18.10 -22.64
N GLU A 86 33.28 -18.45 -22.06
CA GLU A 86 32.03 -17.69 -22.22
C GLU A 86 32.14 -16.31 -21.57
N ILE A 87 32.72 -16.23 -20.37
CA ILE A 87 32.99 -14.96 -19.68
C ILE A 87 33.88 -14.06 -20.57
N LYS A 88 34.97 -14.61 -21.11
CA LYS A 88 35.88 -13.87 -21.99
C LYS A 88 35.19 -13.38 -23.28
N SER A 89 34.21 -14.14 -23.78
CA SER A 89 33.43 -13.75 -24.97
C SER A 89 32.31 -12.73 -24.69
N ALA A 90 31.94 -12.53 -23.42
CA ALA A 90 30.86 -11.65 -23.01
C ALA A 90 31.30 -10.17 -22.97
N THR A 91 31.66 -9.60 -24.12
CA THR A 91 32.22 -8.24 -24.22
C THR A 91 31.16 -7.14 -24.42
N ASN A 92 29.89 -7.51 -24.59
CA ASN A 92 28.82 -6.57 -24.90
C ASN A 92 28.19 -6.02 -23.61
N LEU A 93 28.22 -4.69 -23.47
CA LEU A 93 27.53 -4.00 -22.39
C LEU A 93 26.02 -3.92 -22.68
N ASN A 94 25.19 -4.11 -21.65
CA ASN A 94 23.75 -3.94 -21.78
C ASN A 94 23.38 -2.44 -21.80
N PRO A 95 22.84 -1.91 -22.92
CA PRO A 95 22.52 -0.49 -23.03
C PRO A 95 21.40 -0.03 -22.07
N THR A 96 20.60 -0.94 -21.50
CA THR A 96 19.55 -0.58 -20.52
C THR A 96 20.12 -0.11 -19.18
N PHE A 97 21.42 -0.31 -18.91
CA PHE A 97 22.08 0.20 -17.70
C PHE A 97 22.66 1.61 -17.87
N ILE A 98 22.56 2.17 -19.08
CA ILE A 98 23.25 3.41 -19.46
C ILE A 98 22.27 4.55 -19.65
N TYR A 99 21.08 4.27 -20.19
CA TYR A 99 20.11 5.31 -20.51
C TYR A 99 18.92 5.26 -19.56
N SER A 100 18.60 6.41 -18.96
CA SER A 100 17.44 6.59 -18.09
C SER A 100 16.72 7.92 -18.40
N LEU A 101 15.71 8.24 -17.60
CA LEU A 101 15.08 9.57 -17.61
C LEU A 101 16.03 10.69 -17.12
N SER A 102 17.11 10.33 -16.43
CA SER A 102 18.15 11.25 -15.95
C SER A 102 19.27 11.49 -16.97
N GLY A 103 19.24 10.81 -18.13
CA GLY A 103 20.22 10.95 -19.19
C GLY A 103 21.08 9.71 -19.39
N GLU A 104 22.31 9.92 -19.89
CA GLU A 104 23.34 8.90 -20.06
C GLU A 104 24.23 8.81 -18.81
N GLY A 105 24.41 7.61 -18.27
CA GLY A 105 25.36 7.27 -17.22
C GLY A 105 25.20 5.81 -16.78
N PHE A 106 26.31 5.10 -16.53
CA PHE A 106 26.23 3.73 -16.04
C PHE A 106 25.84 3.69 -14.56
N ASN A 107 24.56 3.46 -14.26
CA ASN A 107 24.05 3.50 -12.88
C ASN A 107 22.94 2.45 -12.62
N PRO A 108 23.21 1.14 -12.80
CA PRO A 108 22.33 0.09 -12.30
C PRO A 108 22.24 0.14 -10.76
N HIS A 109 21.09 -0.27 -10.21
CA HIS A 109 20.93 -0.39 -8.76
C HIS A 109 21.96 -1.38 -8.20
N TYR A 110 22.60 -1.07 -7.06
CA TYR A 110 23.66 -1.92 -6.48
C TYR A 110 23.18 -3.35 -6.14
N GLY A 111 21.87 -3.56 -5.94
CA GLY A 111 21.26 -4.87 -5.77
C GLY A 111 20.98 -5.65 -7.06
N THR A 112 21.29 -5.09 -8.23
CA THR A 112 21.04 -5.72 -9.54
C THR A 112 21.78 -7.05 -9.63
N PHE A 113 20.99 -8.08 -9.87
CA PHE A 113 21.35 -9.47 -10.13
C PHE A 113 20.14 -10.06 -10.89
N PRO A 114 20.20 -11.22 -11.56
CA PRO A 114 19.01 -11.89 -12.11
C PRO A 114 18.01 -12.27 -11.01
N CYS A 115 17.29 -11.27 -10.49
CA CYS A 115 16.31 -11.31 -9.41
C CYS A 115 14.90 -11.35 -9.99
N GLY A 116 13.91 -11.73 -9.16
CA GLY A 116 12.51 -11.81 -9.57
C GLY A 116 12.03 -13.21 -9.98
N PHE A 117 12.83 -14.25 -9.72
CA PHE A 117 12.44 -15.65 -9.93
C PHE A 117 12.35 -16.36 -8.59
N HIS A 118 11.52 -17.40 -8.52
CA HIS A 118 11.39 -18.21 -7.31
C HIS A 118 12.51 -19.25 -7.25
N LEU A 119 13.49 -19.07 -6.38
CA LEU A 119 14.65 -19.95 -6.30
C LEU A 119 14.36 -21.28 -5.59
N ILE A 120 13.21 -21.42 -4.92
CA ILE A 120 12.88 -22.62 -4.13
C ILE A 120 12.99 -23.92 -4.95
N THR A 121 12.61 -23.90 -6.24
CA THR A 121 12.70 -25.08 -7.11
C THR A 121 14.13 -25.47 -7.49
N GLY A 122 15.09 -24.54 -7.37
CA GLY A 122 16.51 -24.83 -7.59
C GLY A 122 17.18 -25.56 -6.42
N PHE A 123 16.56 -25.51 -5.22
CA PHE A 123 17.10 -26.11 -4.00
C PHE A 123 16.22 -27.22 -3.44
N ALA A 124 14.99 -27.38 -3.91
CA ALA A 124 14.07 -28.46 -3.55
C ALA A 124 14.27 -29.69 -4.45
N PRO A 125 13.96 -30.92 -3.97
CA PRO A 125 13.90 -32.08 -4.84
C PRO A 125 12.63 -32.01 -5.72
N ILE A 126 12.80 -31.70 -7.00
CA ILE A 126 11.68 -31.56 -7.96
C ILE A 126 11.54 -32.82 -8.81
N LYS A 127 10.36 -33.43 -8.80
CA LYS A 127 9.99 -34.57 -9.65
C LYS A 127 9.58 -34.12 -11.04
N SER A 128 8.79 -33.06 -11.12
CA SER A 128 8.37 -32.45 -12.39
C SER A 128 8.04 -30.98 -12.22
N ASP A 129 8.42 -30.15 -13.20
CA ASP A 129 8.14 -28.73 -13.22
C ASP A 129 7.39 -28.35 -14.51
N PRO A 130 6.18 -27.77 -14.44
CA PRO A 130 5.46 -27.25 -15.60
C PRO A 130 6.22 -26.17 -16.38
N ALA A 131 7.24 -25.54 -15.80
CA ALA A 131 8.15 -24.64 -16.50
C ALA A 131 9.02 -25.36 -17.55
N GLY A 132 9.10 -26.69 -17.54
CA GLY A 132 9.94 -27.50 -18.43
C GLY A 132 11.28 -27.87 -17.79
N PRO A 133 12.22 -28.54 -18.49
CA PRO A 133 13.51 -28.90 -17.90
C PRO A 133 14.42 -27.67 -17.72
N PRO A 134 15.18 -27.58 -16.60
CA PRO A 134 16.19 -26.54 -16.45
C PRO A 134 17.38 -26.79 -17.39
N PRO A 135 18.07 -25.74 -17.86
CA PRO A 135 19.32 -25.91 -18.60
C PRO A 135 20.41 -26.48 -17.68
N SER A 136 21.43 -27.14 -18.25
CA SER A 136 22.58 -27.70 -17.53
C SER A 136 23.82 -26.82 -17.56
N THR A 137 23.65 -25.53 -17.87
CA THR A 137 24.75 -24.62 -18.25
C THR A 137 25.32 -23.78 -17.11
N GLY A 138 24.74 -23.84 -15.92
CA GLY A 138 25.10 -22.96 -14.81
C GLY A 138 24.79 -23.55 -13.43
N SER A 139 24.79 -22.68 -12.41
CA SER A 139 24.36 -23.04 -11.06
C SER A 139 22.86 -23.31 -10.99
N ALA A 140 22.41 -24.01 -9.96
CA ALA A 140 20.99 -24.31 -9.75
C ALA A 140 20.12 -23.04 -9.80
N ALA A 141 20.49 -21.99 -9.08
CA ALA A 141 19.77 -20.72 -9.07
C ALA A 141 19.65 -20.09 -10.47
N ILE A 142 20.74 -20.03 -11.24
CA ILE A 142 20.72 -19.43 -12.59
C ILE A 142 19.94 -20.30 -13.57
N ASN A 143 20.06 -21.63 -13.48
CA ASN A 143 19.32 -22.54 -14.34
C ASN A 143 17.82 -22.45 -14.08
N THR A 144 17.40 -22.42 -12.81
CA THR A 144 16.01 -22.19 -12.40
C THR A 144 15.47 -20.85 -12.92
N SER A 145 16.23 -19.76 -12.77
CA SER A 145 15.83 -18.46 -13.32
C SER A 145 15.65 -18.51 -14.84
N LYS A 146 16.58 -19.13 -15.58
CA LYS A 146 16.48 -19.28 -17.04
C LYS A 146 15.28 -20.14 -17.46
N GLN A 147 15.01 -21.23 -16.74
CA GLN A 147 13.86 -22.11 -16.95
C GLN A 147 12.53 -21.36 -16.81
N GLN A 148 12.37 -20.61 -15.70
CA GLN A 148 11.19 -19.79 -15.44
C GLN A 148 11.04 -18.66 -16.47
N PHE A 149 12.12 -17.95 -16.79
CA PHE A 149 12.12 -16.92 -17.81
C PHE A 149 11.68 -17.45 -19.17
N ALA A 150 12.19 -18.61 -19.60
CA ALA A 150 11.79 -19.26 -20.84
C ALA A 150 10.30 -19.67 -20.84
N ALA A 151 9.77 -20.10 -19.68
CA ALA A 151 8.35 -20.38 -19.53
C ALA A 151 7.49 -19.10 -19.64
N TRP A 152 7.94 -18.00 -19.02
CA TRP A 152 7.26 -16.70 -19.11
C TRP A 152 7.26 -16.15 -20.53
N CYS A 153 8.38 -16.24 -21.25
CA CYS A 153 8.45 -15.84 -22.65
C CYS A 153 7.45 -16.62 -23.53
N ARG A 154 7.35 -17.94 -23.35
CA ARG A 154 6.37 -18.78 -24.07
C ARG A 154 4.93 -18.38 -23.74
N ALA A 155 4.63 -18.14 -22.47
CA ALA A 155 3.30 -17.69 -22.05
C ALA A 155 2.95 -16.32 -22.64
N PHE A 156 3.89 -15.38 -22.61
CA PHE A 156 3.75 -14.05 -23.19
C PHE A 156 3.49 -14.12 -24.70
N GLN A 157 4.28 -14.91 -25.44
CA GLN A 157 4.09 -15.14 -26.87
C GLN A 157 2.70 -15.72 -27.17
N LYS A 158 2.25 -16.71 -26.38
CA LYS A 158 0.91 -17.30 -26.55
C LYS A 158 -0.20 -16.27 -26.34
N SER A 159 -0.12 -15.42 -25.32
CA SER A 159 -1.10 -14.36 -25.05
C SER A 159 -1.12 -13.29 -26.15
N LEU A 160 0.05 -12.94 -26.70
CA LEU A 160 0.14 -12.03 -27.85
C LEU A 160 -0.51 -12.63 -29.10
N SER A 161 -0.22 -13.89 -29.42
CA SER A 161 -0.84 -14.58 -30.56
C SER A 161 -2.35 -14.69 -30.41
N ALA A 162 -2.86 -14.83 -29.18
CA ALA A 162 -4.28 -14.87 -28.86
C ALA A 162 -4.94 -13.47 -28.82
N LYS A 163 -4.17 -12.38 -28.97
CA LYS A 163 -4.64 -10.99 -28.82
C LYS A 163 -5.36 -10.72 -27.48
N SER A 164 -4.99 -11.45 -26.43
CA SER A 164 -5.63 -11.37 -25.10
C SER A 164 -4.90 -10.43 -24.14
N LEU A 165 -3.88 -9.71 -24.61
CA LEU A 165 -3.00 -8.88 -23.78
C LEU A 165 -2.84 -7.49 -24.38
N THR A 166 -3.13 -6.47 -23.58
CA THR A 166 -2.83 -5.06 -23.88
C THR A 166 -1.94 -4.51 -22.78
N ILE A 167 -0.77 -3.98 -23.13
CA ILE A 167 0.16 -3.36 -22.16
C ILE A 167 0.16 -1.84 -22.37
N ARG A 168 -0.04 -1.09 -21.29
CA ARG A 168 0.00 0.38 -21.28
C ARG A 168 1.05 0.83 -20.28
N PHE A 169 2.05 1.57 -20.75
CA PHE A 169 3.11 2.12 -19.91
C PHE A 169 2.83 3.58 -19.53
N PHE A 170 3.26 3.95 -18.34
CA PHE A 170 3.40 5.32 -17.83
C PHE A 170 4.77 5.44 -17.15
N ALA A 171 5.46 6.57 -17.34
CA ALA A 171 6.75 6.85 -16.72
C ALA A 171 6.68 8.20 -15.98
N GLY A 172 6.53 8.14 -14.66
CA GLY A 172 6.37 9.30 -13.80
C GLY A 172 6.12 8.94 -12.34
N ASP A 173 5.65 9.90 -11.57
CA ASP A 173 5.29 9.76 -10.16
C ASP A 173 4.00 8.95 -9.99
N ALA A 174 4.03 7.92 -9.14
CA ALA A 174 2.91 7.02 -8.95
C ALA A 174 1.72 7.68 -8.23
N LEU A 175 1.97 8.56 -7.25
CA LEU A 175 0.90 9.26 -6.53
C LEU A 175 0.20 10.25 -7.45
N GLN A 176 0.96 11.00 -8.25
CA GLN A 176 0.40 11.93 -9.24
C GLN A 176 -0.36 11.21 -10.34
N PHE A 177 0.11 10.04 -10.78
CA PHE A 177 -0.63 9.22 -11.74
C PHE A 177 -1.98 8.74 -11.22
N CYS A 178 -2.03 8.24 -9.98
CA CYS A 178 -3.28 7.84 -9.34
C CYS A 178 -4.25 9.01 -9.21
N ARG A 179 -3.77 10.18 -8.78
CA ARG A 179 -4.56 11.41 -8.72
C ARG A 179 -5.05 11.86 -10.10
N ALA A 180 -4.21 11.76 -11.13
CA ALA A 180 -4.59 12.11 -12.50
C ALA A 180 -5.70 11.20 -13.03
N LEU A 181 -5.64 9.89 -12.74
CA LEU A 181 -6.71 8.95 -13.09
C LEU A 181 -8.02 9.28 -12.37
N ASP A 182 -7.98 9.63 -11.08
CA ASP A 182 -9.19 10.04 -10.33
C ASP A 182 -9.78 11.36 -10.85
N GLN A 183 -8.92 12.34 -11.16
CA GLN A 183 -9.31 13.60 -11.77
C GLN A 183 -9.95 13.37 -13.13
N TYR A 184 -9.32 12.59 -14.02
CA TYR A 184 -9.88 12.26 -15.34
C TYR A 184 -11.23 11.54 -15.21
N ARG A 185 -11.36 10.63 -14.24
CA ARG A 185 -12.61 9.93 -13.96
C ARG A 185 -13.74 10.88 -13.55
N THR A 186 -13.43 11.91 -12.78
CA THR A 186 -14.43 12.84 -12.22
C THR A 186 -14.75 13.99 -13.18
N THR A 187 -13.76 14.49 -13.92
CA THR A 187 -13.93 15.65 -14.82
C THR A 187 -14.20 15.26 -16.28
N GLY A 188 -13.77 14.07 -16.70
CA GLY A 188 -13.74 13.66 -18.11
C GLY A 188 -12.69 14.39 -18.96
N ASP A 189 -11.85 15.25 -18.37
CA ASP A 189 -10.79 15.97 -19.09
C ASP A 189 -9.49 15.16 -19.07
N PRO A 190 -8.98 14.72 -20.24
CA PRO A 190 -7.72 13.98 -20.31
C PRO A 190 -6.49 14.85 -19.95
N SER A 191 -6.62 16.18 -19.93
CA SER A 191 -5.56 17.10 -19.54
C SER A 191 -5.64 17.37 -18.05
N THR A 192 -4.57 17.07 -17.32
CA THR A 192 -4.53 17.27 -15.86
C THR A 192 -3.58 18.40 -15.49
N ASP A 193 -3.79 18.99 -14.32
CA ASP A 193 -2.91 19.99 -13.72
C ASP A 193 -1.80 19.36 -12.85
N LEU A 194 -1.61 18.04 -12.96
CA LEU A 194 -0.63 17.30 -12.16
C LEU A 194 0.66 17.11 -12.94
N PHE A 195 1.79 17.38 -12.28
CA PHE A 195 3.11 17.23 -12.89
C PHE A 195 3.53 15.76 -12.93
N VAL A 196 4.23 15.39 -13.99
CA VAL A 196 4.59 14.00 -14.27
C VAL A 196 5.63 13.44 -13.30
N SER A 197 6.52 14.28 -12.76
CA SER A 197 7.54 13.90 -11.78
C SER A 197 8.13 15.14 -11.13
N ALA A 198 8.84 14.97 -10.02
CA ALA A 198 9.69 16.02 -9.47
C ALA A 198 10.71 16.51 -10.52
N TYR A 199 11.14 17.78 -10.38
CA TYR A 199 12.14 18.43 -11.24
C TYR A 199 11.73 18.59 -12.73
N ARG A 200 10.43 18.51 -13.04
CA ARG A 200 9.87 18.65 -14.39
C ARG A 200 8.66 19.59 -14.36
N ALA A 201 8.52 20.42 -15.39
CA ALA A 201 7.35 21.28 -15.62
C ALA A 201 6.28 20.61 -16.52
N THR A 202 6.57 19.41 -17.02
CA THR A 202 5.62 18.63 -17.85
C THR A 202 4.46 18.09 -17.01
N GLN A 203 3.23 18.27 -17.50
CA GLN A 203 2.00 17.76 -16.90
C GLN A 203 1.58 16.40 -17.48
N ILE A 204 0.76 15.66 -16.74
CA ILE A 204 0.17 14.39 -17.18
C ILE A 204 -1.00 14.70 -18.11
N ASN A 205 -0.88 14.29 -19.38
CA ASN A 205 -1.92 14.43 -20.39
C ASN A 205 -2.22 13.07 -21.02
N PHE A 206 -3.42 12.56 -20.74
CA PHE A 206 -3.90 11.29 -21.28
C PHE A 206 -4.24 11.40 -22.76
N TYR A 207 -4.15 10.30 -23.50
CA TYR A 207 -4.63 10.25 -24.88
C TYR A 207 -6.16 10.36 -24.93
N ARG A 208 -6.70 11.18 -25.85
CA ARG A 208 -8.14 11.17 -26.15
C ARG A 208 -8.54 9.80 -26.71
N PRO A 209 -9.69 9.23 -26.29
CA PRO A 209 -10.10 7.92 -26.75
C PRO A 209 -10.35 7.93 -28.27
N THR A 210 -9.61 7.10 -29.00
CA THR A 210 -10.08 6.56 -30.28
C THR A 210 -10.97 5.34 -30.01
N ILE A 211 -11.78 4.97 -31.00
CA ILE A 211 -12.91 4.00 -30.94
C ILE A 211 -12.61 2.66 -30.22
N ASP A 212 -11.34 2.26 -30.05
CA ASP A 212 -10.93 1.00 -29.41
C ASP A 212 -10.10 1.12 -28.09
N GLY A 213 -9.98 2.30 -27.44
CA GLY A 213 -8.83 2.54 -26.54
C GLY A 213 -8.97 3.43 -25.30
N THR A 214 -10.10 3.49 -24.61
CA THR A 214 -10.22 4.24 -23.33
C THR A 214 -9.22 3.76 -22.28
N ILE A 215 -8.56 4.70 -21.59
CA ILE A 215 -7.65 4.40 -20.47
C ILE A 215 -8.47 3.85 -19.29
N PRO A 216 -8.02 2.79 -18.60
CA PRO A 216 -8.79 2.22 -17.51
C PRO A 216 -8.63 3.15 -16.30
N MET A 217 -9.76 3.56 -15.72
CA MET A 217 -9.77 4.45 -14.56
C MET A 217 -10.07 3.70 -13.25
N VAL A 218 -10.51 2.44 -13.37
CA VAL A 218 -10.76 1.53 -12.24
C VAL A 218 -10.22 0.14 -12.56
N PHE A 219 -9.77 -0.58 -11.54
CA PHE A 219 -8.98 -1.81 -11.68
C PHE A 219 -9.50 -2.92 -10.77
N ASP A 220 -9.42 -4.17 -11.24
CA ASP A 220 -9.64 -5.36 -10.41
C ASP A 220 -8.44 -5.65 -9.51
N VAL A 221 -7.22 -5.39 -10.00
CA VAL A 221 -5.97 -5.61 -9.26
C VAL A 221 -5.10 -4.38 -9.39
N ILE A 222 -4.66 -3.85 -8.25
CA ILE A 222 -3.59 -2.86 -8.17
C ILE A 222 -2.46 -3.51 -7.38
N ASP A 223 -1.26 -3.57 -7.95
CA ASP A 223 -0.07 -4.05 -7.25
C ASP A 223 0.94 -2.90 -7.17
N THR A 224 1.24 -2.45 -5.95
CA THR A 224 2.16 -1.33 -5.74
C THR A 224 3.61 -1.77 -5.70
N SER A 225 3.90 -3.07 -5.72
CA SER A 225 5.24 -3.61 -5.38
C SER A 225 5.74 -2.95 -4.08
N ASN A 226 7.04 -2.69 -3.97
CA ASN A 226 7.70 -2.13 -2.81
C ASN A 226 7.54 -0.60 -2.65
N LEU A 227 6.60 0.04 -3.36
CA LEU A 227 6.40 1.49 -3.27
C LEU A 227 6.06 1.97 -1.85
N THR A 228 5.59 1.10 -0.96
CA THR A 228 5.37 1.43 0.46
C THR A 228 6.63 1.95 1.14
N ASP A 229 7.80 1.42 0.78
CA ASP A 229 9.10 1.82 1.36
C ASP A 229 9.54 3.23 0.95
N HIS A 230 8.99 3.74 -0.16
CA HIS A 230 9.39 5.02 -0.76
C HIS A 230 8.33 6.11 -0.61
N LEU A 231 7.05 5.73 -0.73
CA LEU A 231 5.92 6.65 -0.77
C LEU A 231 5.08 6.61 0.50
N GLY A 232 5.31 5.62 1.37
CA GLY A 232 4.52 5.38 2.59
C GLY A 232 3.19 4.66 2.31
N LEU A 233 2.83 3.72 3.19
CA LEU A 233 1.61 2.92 3.07
C LEU A 233 0.36 3.80 2.98
N PHE A 234 0.23 4.76 3.90
CA PHE A 234 -0.96 5.60 4.00
C PHE A 234 -1.21 6.44 2.74
N ASN A 235 -0.17 7.01 2.13
CA ASN A 235 -0.31 7.77 0.87
C ASN A 235 -0.80 6.88 -0.27
N LEU A 236 -0.29 5.65 -0.38
CA LEU A 236 -0.74 4.69 -1.39
C LEU A 236 -2.21 4.33 -1.20
N LEU A 237 -2.64 4.04 0.03
CA LEU A 237 -4.05 3.77 0.33
C LEU A 237 -4.93 4.99 -0.02
N LEU A 238 -4.47 6.20 0.36
CA LEU A 238 -5.19 7.45 0.12
C LEU A 238 -5.46 7.69 -1.37
N VAL A 239 -4.50 7.42 -2.27
CA VAL A 239 -4.67 7.69 -3.71
C VAL A 239 -5.19 6.49 -4.51
N ALA A 240 -4.99 5.25 -4.03
CA ALA A 240 -5.32 4.04 -4.79
C ALA A 240 -6.70 3.46 -4.47
N HIS A 241 -7.26 3.68 -3.26
CA HIS A 241 -8.52 3.06 -2.85
C HIS A 241 -9.67 3.36 -3.83
N GLY A 242 -9.78 4.61 -4.31
CA GLY A 242 -10.82 5.05 -5.23
C GLY A 242 -10.69 4.52 -6.66
N LEU A 243 -9.55 3.89 -6.99
CA LEU A 243 -9.27 3.26 -8.28
C LEU A 243 -9.62 1.76 -8.30
N LEU A 244 -10.02 1.17 -7.18
CA LEU A 244 -10.55 -0.19 -7.16
C LEU A 244 -11.99 -0.21 -7.69
N LYS A 245 -12.36 -1.26 -8.42
CA LYS A 245 -13.76 -1.47 -8.81
C LYS A 245 -14.62 -1.71 -7.57
N ASP A 246 -15.72 -0.97 -7.46
CA ASP A 246 -16.70 -1.11 -6.37
C ASP A 246 -17.76 -2.20 -6.65
N ILE A 247 -17.37 -3.25 -7.39
CA ILE A 247 -18.27 -4.30 -7.84
C ILE A 247 -17.96 -5.57 -7.04
N PRO A 248 -18.84 -6.02 -6.13
CA PRO A 248 -18.53 -7.12 -5.19
C PRO A 248 -18.03 -8.40 -5.84
N HIS A 249 -18.58 -8.79 -6.99
CA HIS A 249 -18.20 -10.02 -7.69
C HIS A 249 -16.83 -9.97 -8.37
N THR A 250 -16.22 -8.78 -8.53
CA THR A 250 -14.89 -8.64 -9.14
C THR A 250 -13.75 -8.94 -8.17
N GLN A 251 -14.03 -9.02 -6.86
CA GLN A 251 -13.02 -9.22 -5.80
C GLN A 251 -11.84 -8.23 -5.89
N ALA A 252 -12.13 -6.97 -6.22
CA ALA A 252 -11.10 -5.97 -6.42
C ALA A 252 -10.12 -5.92 -5.21
N VAL A 253 -8.82 -5.98 -5.52
CA VAL A 253 -7.75 -6.12 -4.53
C VAL A 253 -6.60 -5.17 -4.83
N LEU A 254 -6.12 -4.51 -3.77
CA LEU A 254 -4.89 -3.73 -3.77
C LEU A 254 -3.84 -4.53 -3.02
N TYR A 255 -2.68 -4.78 -3.62
CA TYR A 255 -1.52 -5.37 -2.96
C TYR A 255 -0.50 -4.29 -2.62
N THR A 256 -0.07 -4.27 -1.36
CA THR A 256 1.04 -3.45 -0.89
C THR A 256 2.17 -4.34 -0.42
N GLU A 257 3.42 -3.93 -0.65
CA GLU A 257 4.61 -4.68 -0.29
C GLU A 257 5.65 -3.75 0.34
N THR A 258 6.34 -4.23 1.37
CA THR A 258 7.43 -3.52 2.05
C THR A 258 8.56 -4.49 2.33
N LEU A 259 9.80 -4.03 2.22
CA LEU A 259 11.00 -4.77 2.62
C LEU A 259 11.67 -4.18 3.87
N ILE A 260 11.34 -2.92 4.20
CA ILE A 260 11.96 -2.17 5.28
C ILE A 260 11.06 -2.23 6.52
N PRO A 261 11.47 -2.89 7.62
CA PRO A 261 10.68 -2.91 8.85
C PRO A 261 10.54 -1.49 9.43
N SER A 262 9.51 -1.30 10.24
CA SER A 262 9.22 -0.08 10.99
C SER A 262 9.24 -0.38 12.49
N GLY A 263 9.83 0.50 13.29
CA GLY A 263 9.88 0.31 14.74
C GLY A 263 10.89 -0.76 15.18
N ARG A 264 10.75 -1.25 16.41
CA ARG A 264 11.70 -2.23 17.01
C ARG A 264 11.38 -3.67 16.65
N ASP A 265 10.10 -3.97 16.45
CA ASP A 265 9.58 -5.31 16.25
C ASP A 265 8.97 -5.38 14.85
N ALA A 266 9.66 -6.07 13.93
CA ALA A 266 9.23 -6.20 12.54
C ALA A 266 7.84 -6.82 12.41
N THR A 267 7.42 -7.64 13.37
CA THR A 267 6.10 -8.28 13.37
C THR A 267 4.97 -7.30 13.69
N LYS A 268 5.29 -6.12 14.24
CA LYS A 268 4.34 -5.03 14.56
C LYS A 268 4.41 -3.88 13.58
N SER A 269 5.40 -3.87 12.68
CA SER A 269 5.62 -2.79 11.72
C SER A 269 4.39 -2.46 10.88
N PHE A 270 3.53 -3.44 10.60
CA PHE A 270 2.29 -3.23 9.86
C PHE A 270 1.39 -2.17 10.50
N LEU A 271 1.11 -2.32 11.80
CA LEU A 271 0.20 -1.42 12.53
C LEU A 271 0.79 -0.02 12.67
N ASP A 272 2.11 0.09 12.86
CA ASP A 272 2.82 1.37 12.94
C ASP A 272 2.66 2.23 11.67
N ARG A 273 2.41 1.61 10.50
CA ARG A 273 2.28 2.31 9.20
C ARG A 273 0.86 2.80 8.87
N ILE A 274 -0.17 2.35 9.61
CA ILE A 274 -1.59 2.63 9.33
C ILE A 274 -2.04 3.98 9.93
N LEU A 275 -1.26 4.55 10.86
CA LEU A 275 -1.48 5.84 11.54
C LEU A 275 -2.76 5.94 12.39
N THR A 276 -3.54 4.86 12.45
CA THR A 276 -4.75 4.66 13.24
C THR A 276 -4.98 3.14 13.37
N ASP A 277 -6.17 2.70 13.75
CA ASP A 277 -6.53 1.28 13.73
C ASP A 277 -7.21 0.85 12.42
N VAL A 278 -7.23 -0.47 12.18
CA VAL A 278 -7.81 -1.06 10.96
C VAL A 278 -9.31 -0.78 10.81
N PRO A 279 -10.17 -0.92 11.84
CA PRO A 279 -11.58 -0.57 11.72
C PRO A 279 -11.81 0.89 11.27
N THR A 280 -11.11 1.84 11.88
CA THR A 280 -11.19 3.27 11.57
C THR A 280 -10.74 3.55 10.15
N LEU A 281 -9.57 3.04 9.75
CA LEU A 281 -9.08 3.18 8.38
C LEU A 281 -10.08 2.58 7.37
N SER A 282 -10.68 1.44 7.69
CA SER A 282 -11.68 0.80 6.85
C SER A 282 -12.97 1.62 6.72
N MET A 283 -13.38 2.35 7.75
CA MET A 283 -14.53 3.26 7.67
C MET A 283 -14.23 4.47 6.77
N LEU A 284 -13.00 5.01 6.86
CA LEU A 284 -12.56 6.19 6.12
C LEU A 284 -12.28 5.90 4.62
N PHE A 285 -11.73 4.74 4.28
CA PHE A 285 -11.34 4.40 2.90
C PHE A 285 -12.16 3.28 2.24
N GLY A 286 -12.86 2.45 3.03
CA GLY A 286 -13.66 1.34 2.51
C GLY A 286 -12.89 0.07 2.17
N ILE A 287 -11.62 0.00 2.57
CA ILE A 287 -10.76 -1.16 2.36
C ILE A 287 -10.15 -1.59 3.69
N ALA A 288 -9.92 -2.88 3.84
CA ALA A 288 -9.25 -3.45 5.00
C ALA A 288 -8.24 -4.53 4.56
N PRO A 289 -7.22 -4.80 5.40
CA PRO A 289 -6.28 -5.90 5.16
C PRO A 289 -7.03 -7.22 5.30
N ARG A 290 -7.09 -8.00 4.22
CA ARG A 290 -7.82 -9.26 4.18
C ARG A 290 -7.31 -10.28 5.22
N PRO A 291 -5.99 -10.45 5.44
CA PRO A 291 -5.48 -11.33 6.49
C PRO A 291 -5.87 -10.88 7.91
N TYR A 292 -5.98 -9.57 8.14
CA TYR A 292 -6.37 -9.02 9.44
C TYR A 292 -7.82 -9.36 9.77
N VAL A 293 -8.74 -9.13 8.82
CA VAL A 293 -10.18 -9.37 9.06
C VAL A 293 -10.57 -10.86 9.05
N SER A 294 -9.75 -11.72 8.42
CA SER A 294 -10.02 -13.16 8.34
C SER A 294 -9.18 -14.02 9.28
N ASN A 295 -8.26 -13.43 10.04
CA ASN A 295 -7.42 -14.07 11.07
C ASN A 295 -6.43 -15.12 10.55
N PHE A 296 -6.21 -15.23 9.25
CA PHE A 296 -5.14 -16.06 8.69
C PHE A 296 -4.63 -15.52 7.35
N THR A 297 -3.48 -16.04 6.94
CA THR A 297 -2.90 -15.85 5.61
C THR A 297 -2.44 -17.20 5.07
N THR A 298 -2.37 -17.32 3.75
CA THR A 298 -1.81 -18.48 3.04
C THR A 298 -0.35 -18.27 2.66
N HIS A 299 0.19 -17.07 2.87
CA HIS A 299 1.61 -16.76 2.67
C HIS A 299 2.43 -17.16 3.90
N CYS A 300 3.51 -17.92 3.68
CA CYS A 300 4.47 -18.21 4.72
C CYS A 300 5.41 -17.01 4.91
N ASN A 301 5.46 -16.47 6.12
CA ASN A 301 6.44 -15.45 6.53
C ASN A 301 7.51 -15.99 7.50
N ALA A 302 7.53 -17.30 7.77
CA ALA A 302 8.44 -17.88 8.77
C ALA A 302 9.91 -17.62 8.45
N HIS A 303 10.30 -17.77 7.17
CA HIS A 303 11.64 -17.44 6.71
C HIS A 303 11.96 -15.95 6.86
N GLU A 304 10.99 -15.05 6.62
CA GLU A 304 11.17 -13.60 6.76
C GLU A 304 11.40 -13.17 8.20
N VAL A 305 10.66 -13.76 9.16
CA VAL A 305 10.86 -13.51 10.59
C VAL A 305 12.29 -13.90 11.00
N ILE A 306 12.76 -15.08 10.59
CA ILE A 306 14.13 -15.54 10.88
C ILE A 306 15.17 -14.65 10.19
N PHE A 307 14.91 -14.25 8.94
CA PHE A 307 15.85 -13.45 8.15
C PHE A 307 16.00 -12.03 8.71
N THR A 308 14.96 -11.48 9.35
CA THR A 308 14.99 -10.16 9.97
C THR A 308 16.09 -10.02 11.02
N GLU A 309 16.36 -11.10 11.78
CA GLU A 309 17.44 -11.13 12.77
C GLU A 309 18.83 -11.10 12.12
N LEU A 310 18.95 -11.59 10.88
CA LEU A 310 20.22 -11.64 10.13
C LEU A 310 20.48 -10.39 9.30
N LYS A 311 19.41 -9.77 8.81
CA LYS A 311 19.41 -8.51 8.05
C LYS A 311 18.20 -7.72 8.48
N ALA A 312 18.37 -6.45 8.84
CA ALA A 312 17.29 -5.51 9.20
C ALA A 312 16.33 -5.20 8.02
N GLN A 313 15.66 -6.23 7.52
CA GLN A 313 14.80 -6.27 6.34
C GLN A 313 13.77 -7.39 6.55
N TYR A 314 12.51 -7.08 6.36
CA TYR A 314 11.37 -7.97 6.56
C TYR A 314 10.41 -7.76 5.39
N HIS A 315 10.27 -8.76 4.53
CA HIS A 315 9.35 -8.68 3.41
C HIS A 315 7.92 -8.97 3.89
N GLU A 316 7.04 -7.98 3.76
CA GLU A 316 5.64 -8.06 4.15
C GLU A 316 4.76 -7.63 2.97
N ARG A 317 3.92 -8.55 2.51
CA ARG A 317 2.93 -8.34 1.45
C ARG A 317 1.52 -8.47 1.99
N VAL A 318 0.69 -7.46 1.75
CA VAL A 318 -0.67 -7.36 2.30
C VAL A 318 -1.68 -7.16 1.18
N ALA A 319 -2.74 -7.97 1.19
CA ALA A 319 -3.89 -7.83 0.31
C ALA A 319 -4.98 -6.98 0.98
N TRP A 320 -5.43 -5.93 0.31
CA TRP A 320 -6.46 -4.99 0.76
C TRP A 320 -7.70 -5.13 -0.11
N SER A 321 -8.88 -5.24 0.50
CA SER A 321 -10.15 -5.34 -0.22
C SER A 321 -11.30 -4.80 0.62
N GLY A 322 -12.48 -4.68 0.02
CA GLY A 322 -13.70 -4.34 0.74
C GLY A 322 -13.91 -5.28 1.94
N PRO A 323 -13.96 -4.77 3.18
CA PRO A 323 -13.96 -5.58 4.42
C PRO A 323 -15.16 -6.52 4.54
N SER A 324 -16.24 -6.24 3.82
CA SER A 324 -17.48 -7.01 3.84
C SER A 324 -17.65 -7.90 2.60
N GLY A 325 -16.69 -7.87 1.66
CA GLY A 325 -16.78 -8.55 0.37
C GLY A 325 -16.79 -10.08 0.45
N GLY A 326 -16.36 -10.67 1.57
CA GLY A 326 -16.46 -12.10 1.83
C GLY A 326 -17.80 -12.55 2.43
N ASP A 327 -18.72 -11.62 2.74
CA ASP A 327 -20.00 -11.99 3.34
C ASP A 327 -21.06 -12.29 2.27
N ASN A 328 -21.37 -13.58 2.10
CA ASN A 328 -22.30 -14.06 1.08
C ASN A 328 -23.73 -13.52 1.24
N LEU A 329 -24.15 -13.14 2.45
CA LEU A 329 -25.48 -12.57 2.66
C LEU A 329 -25.59 -11.12 2.16
N LEU A 330 -24.47 -10.43 1.95
CA LEU A 330 -24.47 -9.04 1.49
C LEU A 330 -24.68 -8.88 -0.01
N GLN A 331 -24.52 -9.94 -0.81
CA GLN A 331 -24.73 -9.86 -2.27
C GLN A 331 -26.15 -9.40 -2.63
N THR A 332 -27.12 -9.57 -1.73
CA THR A 332 -28.53 -9.22 -1.91
C THR A 332 -28.98 -8.00 -1.10
N LEU A 333 -28.12 -7.44 -0.25
CA LEU A 333 -28.44 -6.33 0.65
C LEU A 333 -27.89 -4.99 0.13
N LYS A 334 -28.60 -3.90 0.41
CA LYS A 334 -28.16 -2.55 0.01
C LYS A 334 -26.97 -2.13 0.86
N ALA A 335 -25.90 -1.68 0.20
CA ALA A 335 -24.77 -1.05 0.86
C ALA A 335 -25.23 0.17 1.69
N ARG A 336 -24.62 0.37 2.85
CA ARG A 336 -24.91 1.50 3.74
C ARG A 336 -23.78 2.51 3.70
N THR A 337 -24.15 3.79 3.68
CA THR A 337 -23.19 4.87 3.84
C THR A 337 -22.78 4.98 5.31
N ILE A 338 -21.49 5.12 5.56
CA ILE A 338 -20.98 5.37 6.92
C ILE A 338 -21.26 6.82 7.33
N SER A 339 -21.71 7.01 8.57
CA SER A 339 -21.83 8.33 9.18
C SER A 339 -21.02 8.50 10.46
N PHE A 340 -20.63 9.73 10.74
CA PHE A 340 -19.95 10.14 11.97
C PHE A 340 -20.62 11.37 12.59
N GLU A 341 -20.41 11.55 13.90
CA GLU A 341 -20.61 12.86 14.52
C GLU A 341 -19.42 13.75 14.17
N ALA A 342 -19.67 15.04 13.87
CA ALA A 342 -18.61 15.99 13.51
C ALA A 342 -17.46 16.01 14.54
N ASP A 343 -17.81 16.01 15.82
CA ASP A 343 -16.87 16.05 16.95
C ASP A 343 -15.97 14.82 17.04
N SER A 344 -16.51 13.65 16.75
CA SER A 344 -15.77 12.39 16.78
C SER A 344 -14.88 12.25 15.55
N LEU A 345 -15.38 12.66 14.38
CA LEU A 345 -14.57 12.66 13.16
C LEU A 345 -13.38 13.63 13.25
N ALA A 346 -13.58 14.83 13.81
CA ALA A 346 -12.50 15.79 14.01
C ALA A 346 -11.36 15.21 14.85
N ARG A 347 -11.69 14.48 15.93
CA ARG A 347 -10.71 13.82 16.82
C ARG A 347 -9.95 12.70 16.12
N ILE A 348 -10.64 11.89 15.33
CA ILE A 348 -10.02 10.82 14.52
C ILE A 348 -9.04 11.43 13.51
N LEU A 349 -9.47 12.44 12.74
CA LEU A 349 -8.62 13.11 11.76
C LEU A 349 -7.42 13.80 12.41
N TYR A 350 -7.61 14.37 13.60
CA TYR A 350 -6.52 14.94 14.39
C TYR A 350 -5.52 13.90 14.88
N SER A 351 -5.96 12.74 15.37
CA SER A 351 -5.05 11.64 15.75
C SER A 351 -4.21 11.17 14.57
N ILE A 352 -4.82 10.99 13.39
CA ILE A 352 -4.10 10.62 12.16
C ILE A 352 -3.07 11.69 11.81
N TYR A 353 -3.45 12.98 11.84
CA TYR A 353 -2.55 14.11 11.62
C TYR A 353 -1.39 14.12 12.63
N ASP A 354 -1.68 13.86 13.90
CA ASP A 354 -0.68 13.81 14.98
C ASP A 354 0.36 12.71 14.75
N ASN A 355 -0.08 11.54 14.25
CA ASN A 355 0.78 10.42 13.88
C ASN A 355 1.57 10.68 12.59
N MET A 356 0.98 11.33 11.57
CA MET A 356 1.69 11.72 10.34
C MET A 356 2.93 12.57 10.63
N PHE A 357 2.83 13.46 11.62
CA PHE A 357 3.87 14.42 11.95
C PHE A 357 4.55 14.14 13.29
N ALA A 358 4.57 12.87 13.73
CA ALA A 358 5.22 12.46 14.97
C ALA A 358 6.71 12.85 15.02
N ALA A 359 7.39 12.90 13.86
CA ALA A 359 8.77 13.35 13.75
C ALA A 359 9.01 14.83 14.08
N GLU A 360 7.97 15.67 14.05
CA GLU A 360 8.05 17.10 14.39
C GLU A 360 8.07 17.34 15.92
N LYS A 361 7.94 16.27 16.74
CA LYS A 361 7.95 16.31 18.21
C LYS A 361 9.33 15.95 18.78
N ILE A 362 10.13 16.96 19.15
CA ILE A 362 11.52 16.77 19.62
C ILE A 362 11.59 15.84 20.85
N GLY A 363 10.72 15.98 21.84
CA GLY A 363 10.76 15.16 23.05
C GLY A 363 10.56 13.65 22.77
N ALA A 364 9.62 13.32 21.88
CA ALA A 364 9.37 11.95 21.46
C ALA A 364 10.51 11.40 20.58
N MET A 365 11.03 12.23 19.67
CA MET A 365 12.16 11.89 18.81
C MET A 365 13.42 11.58 19.61
N MET A 366 13.84 12.47 20.53
CA MET A 366 15.04 12.28 21.34
C MET A 366 14.92 11.06 22.26
N SER A 367 13.76 10.86 22.90
CA SER A 367 13.51 9.70 23.75
C SER A 367 13.58 8.39 22.95
N SER A 368 13.02 8.36 21.74
CA SER A 368 13.05 7.18 20.88
C SER A 368 14.45 6.90 20.32
N MET A 369 15.20 7.92 19.92
CA MET A 369 16.59 7.78 19.47
C MET A 369 17.53 7.26 20.57
N ALA A 370 17.32 7.68 21.81
CA ALA A 370 18.10 7.18 22.96
C ALA A 370 17.90 5.68 23.20
N LEU A 371 16.73 5.14 22.83
CA LEU A 371 16.37 3.75 23.09
C LEU A 371 16.56 2.83 21.87
N ASN A 372 16.66 3.37 20.65
CA ASN A 372 16.83 2.59 19.43
C ASN A 372 17.64 3.38 18.37
N PRO A 373 18.86 2.92 18.02
CA PRO A 373 19.66 3.54 16.96
C PRO A 373 18.97 3.60 15.59
N ASN A 374 18.11 2.63 15.27
CA ASN A 374 17.37 2.60 14.00
C ASN A 374 16.28 3.68 13.92
N SER A 375 15.87 4.26 15.07
CA SER A 375 14.89 5.35 15.09
C SER A 375 15.35 6.57 14.30
N MET A 376 16.67 6.80 14.15
CA MET A 376 17.19 7.90 13.34
C MET A 376 16.72 7.80 11.88
N ILE A 377 16.69 6.59 11.31
CA ILE A 377 16.25 6.35 9.94
C ILE A 377 14.74 6.59 9.85
N ASP A 378 13.96 6.07 10.81
CA ASP A 378 12.51 6.21 10.81
C ASP A 378 12.06 7.67 10.92
N PHE A 379 12.68 8.48 11.79
CA PHE A 379 12.41 9.91 11.90
C PHE A 379 12.93 10.76 10.73
N SER A 380 13.78 10.18 9.87
CA SER A 380 14.29 10.86 8.67
C SER A 380 13.46 10.56 7.42
N LYS A 381 12.54 9.58 7.47
CA LYS A 381 11.60 9.30 6.39
C LYS A 381 10.49 10.35 6.36
N VAL A 382 10.44 11.13 5.28
CA VAL A 382 9.38 12.14 5.06
C VAL A 382 8.41 11.62 4.01
N HIS A 383 7.25 11.11 4.47
CA HIS A 383 6.16 10.70 3.56
C HIS A 383 5.03 11.73 3.47
N PHE A 384 4.87 12.58 4.50
CA PHE A 384 3.66 13.38 4.65
C PHE A 384 3.94 14.88 4.53
N GLN A 385 2.98 15.58 3.91
CA GLN A 385 2.94 17.03 3.78
C GLN A 385 1.56 17.54 4.23
N ARG A 386 1.41 18.85 4.45
CA ARG A 386 0.07 19.39 4.79
C ARG A 386 -0.93 19.19 3.64
N GLU A 387 -0.46 19.05 2.39
CA GLU A 387 -1.30 18.65 1.25
C GLU A 387 -1.91 17.25 1.45
N THR A 388 -1.16 16.29 2.03
CA THR A 388 -1.67 14.95 2.35
C THR A 388 -2.89 15.02 3.27
N VAL A 389 -2.87 15.94 4.24
CA VAL A 389 -3.98 16.14 5.18
C VAL A 389 -5.20 16.69 4.44
N ALA A 390 -5.02 17.68 3.57
CA ALA A 390 -6.11 18.21 2.76
C ALA A 390 -6.73 17.14 1.83
N LEU A 391 -5.90 16.30 1.23
CA LEU A 391 -6.35 15.15 0.43
C LEU A 391 -7.10 14.12 1.28
N LEU A 392 -6.64 13.84 2.50
CA LEU A 392 -7.37 12.99 3.45
C LEU A 392 -8.77 13.55 3.73
N PHE A 393 -8.88 14.82 4.08
CA PHE A 393 -10.18 15.45 4.29
C PHE A 393 -11.07 15.36 3.05
N GLN A 394 -10.51 15.66 1.87
CA GLN A 394 -11.25 15.57 0.61
C GLN A 394 -11.79 14.15 0.38
N VAL A 395 -10.96 13.11 0.53
CA VAL A 395 -11.38 11.71 0.38
C VAL A 395 -12.48 11.34 1.37
N VAL A 396 -12.31 11.71 2.64
CA VAL A 396 -13.30 11.41 3.69
C VAL A 396 -14.61 12.15 3.41
N GLN A 397 -14.57 13.41 2.97
CA GLN A 397 -15.74 14.20 2.54
C GLN A 397 -16.54 13.53 1.42
N ARG A 398 -15.89 12.84 0.48
CA ARG A 398 -16.57 12.12 -0.60
C ARG A 398 -17.28 10.86 -0.15
N ARG A 399 -16.85 10.28 0.97
CA ARG A 399 -17.29 8.94 1.40
C ARG A 399 -18.23 8.95 2.60
N VAL A 400 -17.99 9.83 3.57
CA VAL A 400 -18.67 9.76 4.87
C VAL A 400 -19.78 10.82 4.99
N HIS A 401 -20.84 10.44 5.68
CA HIS A 401 -21.92 11.35 6.06
C HIS A 401 -21.69 11.91 7.47
N LEU A 402 -22.18 13.13 7.74
CA LEU A 402 -22.22 13.68 9.10
C LEU A 402 -23.66 13.59 9.61
N CYS A 403 -23.89 12.80 10.67
CA CYS A 403 -25.21 12.68 11.27
C CYS A 403 -25.52 13.81 12.26
N SER A 404 -24.49 14.50 12.75
CA SER A 404 -24.60 15.69 13.58
C SER A 404 -23.45 16.66 13.24
N GLY A 405 -23.78 17.95 13.18
CA GLY A 405 -22.86 19.01 12.77
C GLY A 405 -22.65 19.10 11.26
N ASP A 406 -21.63 19.86 10.86
CA ASP A 406 -21.23 20.06 9.48
C ASP A 406 -19.70 20.01 9.34
N TRP A 407 -19.20 20.07 8.11
CA TRP A 407 -17.77 20.00 7.82
C TRP A 407 -16.97 21.20 8.32
N GLU A 408 -17.61 22.36 8.48
CA GLU A 408 -16.99 23.53 9.07
C GLU A 408 -16.71 23.30 10.56
N GLN A 409 -17.66 22.72 11.28
CA GLN A 409 -17.47 22.30 12.68
C GLN A 409 -16.35 21.26 12.82
N VAL A 410 -16.27 20.28 11.91
CA VAL A 410 -15.17 19.29 11.90
C VAL A 410 -13.81 19.99 11.80
N VAL A 411 -13.65 20.89 10.83
CA VAL A 411 -12.38 21.59 10.56
C VAL A 411 -12.02 22.55 11.70
N MET A 412 -12.99 23.30 12.22
CA MET A 412 -12.77 24.24 13.34
C MET A 412 -12.33 23.51 14.61
N LYS A 413 -12.96 22.37 14.93
CA LYS A 413 -12.55 21.56 16.07
C LYS A 413 -11.17 20.93 15.86
N PHE A 414 -10.88 20.48 14.64
CA PHE A 414 -9.55 20.00 14.26
C PHE A 414 -8.48 21.10 14.42
N PHE A 415 -8.74 22.34 13.99
CA PHE A 415 -7.83 23.47 14.20
C PHE A 415 -7.64 23.79 15.68
N ALA A 416 -8.71 23.78 16.49
CA ALA A 416 -8.60 23.99 17.92
C ALA A 416 -7.69 22.95 18.61
N MET A 417 -7.67 21.71 18.13
CA MET A 417 -6.74 20.68 18.62
C MET A 417 -5.31 20.93 18.15
N CYS A 418 -5.10 21.38 16.91
CA CYS A 418 -3.76 21.75 16.41
C CYS A 418 -3.15 22.90 17.22
N THR A 419 -3.94 23.91 17.61
CA THR A 419 -3.42 25.07 18.35
C THR A 419 -3.23 24.79 19.84
N SER A 420 -4.04 23.90 20.44
CA SER A 420 -3.96 23.60 21.87
C SER A 420 -2.90 22.56 22.26
N ALA A 421 -2.47 21.69 21.33
CA ALA A 421 -1.62 20.55 21.66
C ALA A 421 -0.15 20.89 22.01
N GLY A 422 0.32 22.12 21.74
CA GLY A 422 1.58 22.69 22.28
C GLY A 422 2.89 21.91 22.07
N GLY A 423 2.90 20.81 21.30
CA GLY A 423 3.98 19.82 21.32
C GLY A 423 4.86 19.75 20.06
N ARG A 424 4.47 20.41 18.96
CA ARG A 424 5.24 20.46 17.71
C ARG A 424 5.83 21.85 17.52
N ILE A 425 7.16 21.95 17.49
CA ILE A 425 7.86 23.23 17.39
C ILE A 425 7.64 23.92 16.04
N ILE A 426 7.45 23.13 14.97
CA ILE A 426 7.30 23.63 13.60
C ILE A 426 5.83 23.82 13.23
N GLU A 427 4.88 23.42 14.09
CA GLU A 427 3.45 23.45 13.75
C GLU A 427 2.95 24.86 13.46
N SER A 428 3.42 25.86 14.20
CA SER A 428 3.14 27.28 13.93
C SER A 428 3.59 27.69 12.52
N ASN A 429 4.75 27.20 12.07
CA ASN A 429 5.35 27.56 10.79
C ASN A 429 4.61 26.91 9.62
N CYS A 430 3.99 25.75 9.82
CA CYS A 430 3.25 25.00 8.80
C CYS A 430 1.74 25.24 8.85
N PHE A 431 1.21 25.97 9.84
CA PHE A 431 -0.23 26.17 10.00
C PHE A 431 -0.85 26.92 8.82
N GLN A 432 -0.15 27.93 8.30
CA GLN A 432 -0.63 28.67 7.12
C GLN A 432 -0.64 27.81 5.85
N ASP A 433 0.34 26.89 5.70
CA ASP A 433 0.31 25.90 4.61
C ASP A 433 -0.89 24.95 4.78
N LEU A 434 -1.19 24.48 5.99
CA LEU A 434 -2.37 23.65 6.23
C LEU A 434 -3.68 24.34 5.83
N CYS A 435 -3.89 25.59 6.26
CA CYS A 435 -5.04 26.40 5.85
C CYS A 435 -5.11 26.59 4.33
N LEU A 436 -3.96 26.86 3.70
CA LEU A 436 -3.84 27.01 2.26
C LEU A 436 -4.19 25.72 1.52
N GLN A 437 -3.66 24.56 1.94
CA GLN A 437 -3.93 23.28 1.28
C GLN A 437 -5.41 22.89 1.40
N LEU A 438 -6.05 23.12 2.55
CA LEU A 438 -7.49 22.91 2.72
C LEU A 438 -8.32 23.78 1.77
N HIS A 439 -7.89 25.03 1.54
CA HIS A 439 -8.53 25.93 0.57
C HIS A 439 -8.33 25.45 -0.88
N LEU A 440 -7.09 25.11 -1.26
CA LEU A 440 -6.74 24.65 -2.61
C LEU A 440 -7.46 23.35 -2.99
N HIS A 441 -7.71 22.45 -2.04
CA HIS A 441 -8.44 21.20 -2.27
C HIS A 441 -9.95 21.30 -2.08
N GLY A 442 -10.46 22.51 -1.84
CA GLY A 442 -11.88 22.79 -1.71
C GLY A 442 -12.54 22.24 -0.44
N VAL A 443 -11.74 21.95 0.59
CA VAL A 443 -12.20 21.37 1.86
C VAL A 443 -12.75 22.46 2.79
N TYR A 444 -11.98 23.53 3.02
CA TYR A 444 -12.34 24.63 3.91
C TYR A 444 -11.60 25.92 3.54
N THR A 445 -12.21 27.08 3.75
CA THR A 445 -11.60 28.38 3.45
C THR A 445 -11.70 29.30 4.66
N VAL A 446 -10.54 29.61 5.25
CA VAL A 446 -10.41 30.61 6.33
C VAL A 446 -10.66 32.02 5.80
N ASP A 447 -11.06 32.95 6.69
CA ASP A 447 -11.41 34.33 6.31
C ASP A 447 -10.29 35.07 5.56
N THR A 448 -9.03 34.82 5.93
CA THR A 448 -7.84 35.41 5.29
C THR A 448 -7.59 34.92 3.87
N LEU A 449 -8.31 33.91 3.39
CA LEU A 449 -8.25 33.37 2.03
C LEU A 449 -9.56 33.57 1.25
N LYS A 450 -10.54 34.29 1.82
CA LYS A 450 -11.77 34.66 1.10
C LYS A 450 -11.47 35.83 0.13
N PRO A 451 -12.21 35.97 -0.99
CA PRO A 451 -11.93 36.99 -2.01
C PRO A 451 -11.90 38.44 -1.51
N ASP A 452 -12.60 38.75 -0.42
CA ASP A 452 -12.73 40.07 0.21
C ASP A 452 -11.67 40.36 1.28
N TRP A 453 -10.70 39.45 1.49
CA TRP A 453 -9.65 39.59 2.50
C TRP A 453 -8.88 40.92 2.41
N ALA A 454 -8.59 41.39 1.18
CA ALA A 454 -7.78 42.59 0.95
C ALA A 454 -8.54 43.91 1.22
N SER A 455 -9.88 43.86 1.16
CA SER A 455 -10.74 45.00 1.47
C SER A 455 -11.11 45.10 2.95
N ASN A 456 -10.92 44.02 3.73
CA ASN A 456 -11.21 44.01 5.15
C ASN A 456 -9.98 44.47 5.97
N PRO A 457 -10.04 45.64 6.66
CA PRO A 457 -8.94 46.14 7.47
C PRO A 457 -8.53 45.23 8.64
N GLU A 458 -9.42 44.36 9.10
CA GLU A 458 -9.11 43.40 10.17
C GLU A 458 -8.14 42.31 9.71
N PHE A 459 -8.12 42.00 8.40
CA PHE A 459 -7.33 40.92 7.85
C PHE A 459 -6.07 41.40 7.14
N ARG A 460 -6.09 42.56 6.48
CA ARG A 460 -4.91 43.06 5.73
C ARG A 460 -3.88 43.71 6.65
N PHE A 461 -2.60 43.41 6.44
CA PHE A 461 -1.53 44.01 7.23
C PHE A 461 -1.39 45.53 6.99
N SER A 462 -1.03 46.25 8.04
CA SER A 462 -0.68 47.67 7.99
C SER A 462 0.54 47.92 8.89
N PRO A 463 1.68 48.40 8.34
CA PRO A 463 1.95 48.67 6.92
C PRO A 463 2.03 47.38 6.06
N HIS A 464 1.76 47.48 4.77
CA HIS A 464 1.96 46.42 3.76
C HIS A 464 2.94 46.87 2.67
N SER A 465 3.53 45.90 1.98
CA SER A 465 4.43 46.09 0.85
C SER A 465 3.70 46.59 -0.41
N ASP A 466 4.42 47.35 -1.25
CA ASP A 466 3.96 47.82 -2.55
C ASP A 466 3.84 46.71 -3.63
N LEU A 467 4.08 45.45 -3.27
CA LEU A 467 4.12 44.28 -4.16
C LEU A 467 2.92 44.20 -5.13
N PHE A 468 1.71 44.51 -4.63
CA PHE A 468 0.46 44.41 -5.40
C PHE A 468 -0.11 45.76 -5.86
N ASN A 469 0.59 46.88 -5.67
CA ASN A 469 0.07 48.21 -6.04
C ASN A 469 -0.27 48.37 -7.53
N SER A 470 0.34 47.54 -8.38
CA SER A 470 0.10 47.53 -9.83
C SER A 470 -1.05 46.62 -10.26
N TRP A 471 -1.66 45.86 -9.34
CA TRP A 471 -2.69 44.87 -9.65
C TRP A 471 -4.07 45.52 -9.53
N SER A 472 -4.96 45.24 -10.50
CA SER A 472 -6.34 45.72 -10.46
C SER A 472 -7.14 45.12 -9.30
N SER A 473 -6.82 43.89 -8.93
CA SER A 473 -7.38 43.17 -7.80
C SER A 473 -6.37 42.15 -7.28
N THR A 474 -6.24 42.05 -5.95
CA THR A 474 -5.33 41.10 -5.32
C THR A 474 -6.08 39.79 -5.00
N PRO A 475 -5.78 38.67 -5.68
CA PRO A 475 -6.40 37.39 -5.33
C PRO A 475 -5.97 36.94 -3.93
N PRO A 476 -6.72 36.07 -3.24
CA PRO A 476 -6.35 35.53 -1.93
C PRO A 476 -5.11 34.62 -1.96
N VAL A 477 -4.86 34.00 -3.11
CA VAL A 477 -3.76 33.07 -3.34
C VAL A 477 -2.96 33.50 -4.56
N VAL A 478 -1.64 33.48 -4.43
CA VAL A 478 -0.68 33.76 -5.51
C VAL A 478 0.31 32.60 -5.63
N CYS A 479 0.89 32.43 -6.81
CA CYS A 479 2.03 31.55 -7.00
C CYS A 479 3.32 32.36 -6.81
N VAL A 480 4.14 31.94 -5.86
CA VAL A 480 5.51 32.45 -5.70
C VAL A 480 6.44 31.55 -6.51
N VAL A 481 7.24 32.17 -7.38
CA VAL A 481 8.22 31.51 -8.24
C VAL A 481 9.61 32.03 -7.87
N LEU A 482 10.47 31.14 -7.39
CA LEU A 482 11.85 31.41 -6.99
C LEU A 482 12.81 30.74 -7.99
N THR A 483 13.68 31.51 -8.61
CA THR A 483 14.78 31.03 -9.43
C THR A 483 16.03 30.87 -8.56
N VAL A 484 16.41 29.63 -8.29
CA VAL A 484 17.57 29.28 -7.47
C VAL A 484 18.80 29.11 -8.36
N PRO A 485 19.84 29.96 -8.22
CA PRO A 485 21.03 29.89 -9.04
C PRO A 485 21.73 28.53 -8.93
N ARG A 486 22.13 27.97 -10.07
CA ARG A 486 22.76 26.65 -10.17
C ARG A 486 23.93 26.45 -9.21
N GLN A 487 24.76 27.47 -9.03
CA GLN A 487 25.92 27.44 -8.14
C GLN A 487 25.56 27.18 -6.66
N ARG A 488 24.35 27.58 -6.22
CA ARG A 488 23.88 27.36 -4.84
C ARG A 488 23.51 25.91 -4.57
N LEU A 489 23.20 25.15 -5.62
CA LEU A 489 22.84 23.73 -5.55
C LEU A 489 24.08 22.84 -5.44
N GLY A 490 25.29 23.41 -5.48
CA GLY A 490 26.58 22.72 -5.30
C GLY A 490 26.61 21.78 -4.10
N VAL A 491 25.95 22.17 -3.01
CA VAL A 491 25.89 21.41 -1.75
C VAL A 491 25.31 20.00 -1.91
N PHE A 492 24.45 19.77 -2.91
CA PHE A 492 23.86 18.46 -3.19
C PHE A 492 24.78 17.54 -4.00
N PHE A 493 25.81 18.07 -4.63
CA PHE A 493 26.68 17.33 -5.54
C PHE A 493 27.98 16.84 -4.89
N GLU A 494 28.31 17.29 -3.68
CA GLU A 494 29.62 17.02 -3.05
C GLU A 494 29.78 15.59 -2.53
N THR A 495 28.75 14.99 -1.94
CA THR A 495 28.79 13.61 -1.41
C THR A 495 27.44 12.90 -1.54
N PRO A 496 26.99 12.55 -2.77
CA PRO A 496 25.64 12.01 -3.01
C PRO A 496 25.33 10.77 -2.17
N GLU A 497 26.33 9.89 -1.99
CA GLU A 497 26.23 8.63 -1.23
C GLU A 497 25.95 8.83 0.27
N LYS A 498 26.43 9.95 0.85
CA LYS A 498 26.19 10.29 2.26
C LYS A 498 24.93 11.13 2.47
N ILE A 499 24.56 11.87 1.43
CA ILE A 499 23.51 12.89 1.46
C ILE A 499 22.11 12.30 1.20
N GLY A 500 22.02 11.27 0.36
CA GLY A 500 20.73 10.72 -0.08
C GLY A 500 19.93 11.73 -0.90
N SER A 501 18.60 11.66 -0.82
CA SER A 501 17.68 12.57 -1.52
C SER A 501 16.95 13.46 -0.51
N PRO A 502 17.56 14.58 -0.07
CA PRO A 502 16.94 15.45 0.92
C PRO A 502 15.60 16.02 0.41
N THR A 503 14.59 16.02 1.27
CA THR A 503 13.31 16.67 0.97
C THR A 503 13.47 18.19 1.03
N LEU A 504 13.02 18.88 -0.01
CA LEU A 504 13.06 20.34 -0.09
C LEU A 504 11.71 20.95 0.31
N GLN A 505 11.75 22.16 0.85
CA GLN A 505 10.59 22.97 1.20
C GLN A 505 10.85 24.44 0.88
N ALA A 506 9.79 25.19 0.60
CA ALA A 506 9.89 26.64 0.46
C ALA A 506 9.56 27.33 1.79
N GLY A 507 10.03 28.56 1.95
CA GLY A 507 9.73 29.38 3.11
C GLY A 507 9.44 30.84 2.73
N LEU A 508 8.40 31.41 3.33
CA LEU A 508 8.17 32.86 3.39
C LEU A 508 8.47 33.32 4.81
N TRP A 509 9.54 34.08 4.97
CA TRP A 509 9.98 34.50 6.28
C TRP A 509 10.28 35.99 6.30
N THR A 510 9.98 36.62 7.42
CA THR A 510 10.35 38.00 7.70
C THR A 510 11.21 37.95 8.97
N PRO A 511 12.41 38.58 8.97
CA PRO A 511 13.28 38.57 10.13
C PRO A 511 12.53 38.90 11.43
N ASP A 512 12.79 38.10 12.46
CA ASP A 512 12.29 38.27 13.83
C ASP A 512 10.75 38.34 14.01
N THR A 513 9.96 37.99 12.98
CA THR A 513 8.50 38.14 13.04
C THR A 513 7.74 36.87 12.66
N HIS A 514 7.90 36.37 11.44
CA HIS A 514 7.13 35.23 10.92
C HIS A 514 8.03 34.32 10.07
N ASP A 515 7.83 33.01 10.17
CA ASP A 515 8.48 32.02 9.31
C ASP A 515 7.44 30.97 8.89
N ASN A 516 7.00 31.02 7.64
CA ASN A 516 5.98 30.11 7.10
C ASN A 516 6.62 29.14 6.13
N LEU A 517 6.43 27.84 6.35
CA LEU A 517 7.02 26.77 5.54
C LEU A 517 5.96 26.11 4.66
N TYR A 518 6.34 25.81 3.41
CA TYR A 518 5.49 25.20 2.40
C TYR A 518 6.17 23.96 1.84
N SER A 519 5.55 22.80 1.99
CA SER A 519 6.11 21.53 1.50
C SER A 519 5.60 21.13 0.11
N ALA A 520 4.42 21.62 -0.29
CA ALA A 520 3.83 21.37 -1.60
C ALA A 520 4.45 22.28 -2.68
N ILE A 521 5.70 22.00 -3.03
CA ILE A 521 6.50 22.77 -3.99
C ILE A 521 6.70 22.01 -5.29
N TYR A 522 6.83 22.75 -6.39
CA TYR A 522 7.10 22.22 -7.71
C TYR A 522 8.45 22.71 -8.20
N LEU A 523 9.27 21.77 -8.63
CA LEU A 523 10.66 21.99 -9.04
C LEU A 523 10.77 21.72 -10.53
N SER A 524 11.50 22.57 -11.25
CA SER A 524 11.83 22.34 -12.66
C SER A 524 13.19 22.94 -13.00
N TRP A 525 14.03 22.17 -13.71
CA TRP A 525 15.27 22.70 -14.26
C TRP A 525 14.96 23.55 -15.49
N GLY A 526 15.38 24.81 -15.52
CA GLY A 526 15.01 25.71 -16.60
C GLY A 526 15.12 27.18 -16.25
N LYS A 527 14.39 28.01 -17.00
CA LYS A 527 14.30 29.46 -16.79
C LYS A 527 12.87 29.96 -17.01
N CYS A 528 12.52 31.05 -16.33
CA CYS A 528 11.30 31.79 -16.58
C CYS A 528 11.47 32.70 -17.80
N VAL A 529 10.51 32.67 -18.72
CA VAL A 529 10.49 33.52 -19.92
C VAL A 529 9.12 34.16 -20.09
N THR A 530 9.10 35.41 -20.56
CA THR A 530 7.87 36.12 -20.94
C THR A 530 7.93 36.38 -22.45
N PRO A 531 7.22 35.59 -23.27
CA PRO A 531 7.25 35.78 -24.72
C PRO A 531 6.70 37.15 -25.12
N ASN A 532 7.24 37.78 -26.17
CA ASN A 532 6.71 39.06 -26.67
C ASN A 532 5.24 38.99 -27.09
N SER A 533 4.72 37.79 -27.36
CA SER A 533 3.33 37.54 -27.76
C SER A 533 2.37 37.34 -26.58
N SER A 534 2.85 37.34 -25.33
CA SER A 534 2.02 37.10 -24.15
C SER A 534 2.63 37.75 -22.90
N ASP A 535 1.80 38.45 -22.13
CA ASP A 535 2.20 38.98 -20.81
C ASP A 535 2.35 37.90 -19.73
N ARG A 536 2.27 36.60 -20.11
CA ARG A 536 2.40 35.49 -19.18
C ARG A 536 3.82 34.96 -19.06
N VAL A 537 4.22 34.71 -17.81
CA VAL A 537 5.46 34.00 -17.50
C VAL A 537 5.27 32.51 -17.79
N LEU A 538 6.21 31.94 -18.54
CA LEU A 538 6.28 30.53 -18.91
C LEU A 538 7.59 29.92 -18.42
N ILE A 539 7.64 28.60 -18.34
CA ILE A 539 8.85 27.83 -18.03
C ILE A 539 9.42 27.25 -19.33
N GLU A 540 10.69 27.53 -19.60
CA GLU A 540 11.49 26.82 -20.60
C GLU A 540 12.35 25.77 -19.87
N GLU A 541 11.96 24.50 -19.97
CA GLU A 541 12.64 23.39 -19.27
C GLU A 541 13.99 23.06 -19.94
N ASP A 542 15.03 22.83 -19.14
CA ASP A 542 16.32 22.33 -19.62
C ASP A 542 16.19 20.84 -19.98
N PRO A 543 16.36 20.45 -21.26
CA PRO A 543 16.23 19.05 -21.67
C PRO A 543 17.27 18.15 -21.00
N SER A 544 18.41 18.69 -20.57
CA SER A 544 19.47 17.96 -19.86
C SER A 544 19.20 17.83 -18.35
N GLY A 545 18.15 18.47 -17.84
CA GLY A 545 17.69 18.37 -16.45
C GLY A 545 18.80 18.67 -15.44
N GLN A 546 19.01 17.75 -14.49
CA GLN A 546 20.06 17.88 -13.48
C GLN A 546 21.47 17.94 -14.09
N ASN A 547 21.71 17.36 -15.26
CA ASN A 547 23.03 17.42 -15.93
C ASN A 547 23.20 18.65 -16.83
N GLY A 548 22.17 19.50 -16.91
CA GLY A 548 22.18 20.73 -17.66
C GLY A 548 22.90 21.89 -16.96
N LYS A 549 22.76 23.09 -17.53
CA LYS A 549 23.39 24.32 -17.04
C LYS A 549 22.38 25.32 -16.48
N SER A 550 21.09 25.07 -16.63
CA SER A 550 20.04 25.96 -16.14
C SER A 550 19.93 25.98 -14.62
N ASP A 551 19.37 27.08 -14.14
CA ASP A 551 18.94 27.26 -12.76
C ASP A 551 17.76 26.35 -12.41
N LEU A 552 17.42 26.30 -11.12
CA LEU A 552 16.26 25.56 -10.63
C LEU A 552 15.12 26.53 -10.35
N VAL A 553 14.02 26.38 -11.07
CA VAL A 553 12.78 27.14 -10.85
C VAL A 553 11.92 26.37 -9.85
N VAL A 554 11.63 27.02 -8.72
CA VAL A 554 10.77 26.54 -7.65
C VAL A 554 9.47 27.31 -7.70
N SER A 555 8.32 26.65 -7.70
CA SER A 555 7.02 27.31 -7.62
C SER A 555 6.13 26.68 -6.54
N PHE A 556 5.41 27.51 -5.80
CA PHE A 556 4.48 27.08 -4.77
C PHE A 556 3.34 28.08 -4.63
N TRP A 557 2.21 27.63 -4.12
CA TRP A 557 1.10 28.52 -3.78
C TRP A 557 1.35 29.15 -2.41
N ALA A 558 0.95 30.41 -2.24
CA ALA A 558 1.04 31.12 -0.97
C ALA A 558 -0.16 32.05 -0.78
N SER A 559 -0.48 32.37 0.48
CA SER A 559 -1.44 33.43 0.80
C SER A 559 -0.88 34.79 0.39
N SER A 560 -1.63 35.55 -0.40
CA SER A 560 -1.25 36.90 -0.81
C SER A 560 -1.02 37.82 0.40
N ARG A 561 -1.83 37.64 1.45
CA ARG A 561 -1.68 38.33 2.72
C ARG A 561 -0.28 38.18 3.33
N LEU A 562 0.28 36.97 3.29
CA LEU A 562 1.60 36.70 3.86
C LEU A 562 2.74 37.24 2.99
N THR A 563 2.52 37.35 1.68
CA THR A 563 3.50 37.95 0.75
C THR A 563 3.57 39.48 0.86
N GLU A 564 2.53 40.13 1.39
CA GLU A 564 2.49 41.59 1.58
C GLU A 564 3.25 42.08 2.83
N ILE A 565 3.75 41.19 3.69
CA ILE A 565 4.46 41.61 4.90
C ILE A 565 5.77 42.31 4.51
N PRO A 566 6.01 43.56 4.96
CA PRO A 566 7.25 44.27 4.63
C PRO A 566 8.50 43.50 5.08
N GLY A 567 9.50 43.42 4.20
CA GLY A 567 10.76 42.70 4.48
C GLY A 567 10.73 41.19 4.19
N THR A 568 9.60 40.65 3.70
CA THR A 568 9.47 39.22 3.37
C THR A 568 10.57 38.74 2.43
N GLN A 569 11.19 37.62 2.81
CA GLN A 569 12.16 36.85 2.06
C GLN A 569 11.52 35.53 1.60
N VAL A 570 11.82 35.14 0.36
CA VAL A 570 11.46 33.84 -0.21
C VAL A 570 12.69 32.95 -0.15
N SER A 571 12.54 31.73 0.37
CA SER A 571 13.66 30.80 0.56
C SER A 571 13.34 29.39 0.06
N LEU A 572 14.37 28.69 -0.43
CA LEU A 572 14.39 27.24 -0.61
C LEU A 572 15.26 26.63 0.49
N ARG A 573 14.70 25.73 1.28
CA ARG A 573 15.35 25.10 2.42
C ARG A 573 15.28 23.58 2.33
N ILE A 574 16.19 22.89 3.01
CA ILE A 574 16.06 21.45 3.25
C ILE A 574 15.13 21.24 4.44
N LYS A 575 14.19 20.30 4.33
CA LYS A 575 13.33 19.92 5.44
C LYS A 575 14.19 19.35 6.58
N SER A 576 14.00 19.91 7.77
CA SER A 576 14.74 19.48 8.96
C SER A 576 14.29 18.08 9.37
N THR A 577 15.27 17.17 9.39
CA THR A 577 15.18 15.79 9.87
C THR A 577 16.47 15.49 10.64
N PRO A 578 16.54 14.43 11.46
CA PRO A 578 17.81 14.04 12.10
C PRO A 578 18.94 13.90 11.08
N GLN A 579 18.69 13.19 9.96
CA GLN A 579 19.69 12.94 8.93
C GLN A 579 20.09 14.20 8.16
N SER A 580 19.11 15.01 7.71
CA SER A 580 19.43 16.25 6.97
C SER A 580 20.13 17.27 7.85
N THR A 581 19.73 17.40 9.12
CA THR A 581 20.41 18.28 10.08
C THR A 581 21.86 17.84 10.27
N PHE A 582 22.10 16.55 10.49
CA PHE A 582 23.47 16.03 10.63
C PHE A 582 24.32 16.27 9.36
N ALA A 583 23.73 16.10 8.18
CA ALA A 583 24.45 16.22 6.91
C ALA A 583 24.72 17.67 6.47
N PHE A 584 23.83 18.61 6.78
CA PHE A 584 23.82 19.94 6.15
C PHE A 584 23.93 21.12 7.10
N MET A 585 23.68 20.97 8.40
CA MET A 585 23.66 22.11 9.34
C MET A 585 24.98 22.88 9.38
N SER A 586 26.12 22.20 9.25
CA SER A 586 27.44 22.84 9.22
C SER A 586 27.68 23.66 7.95
N LYS A 587 26.99 23.35 6.84
CA LYS A 587 27.15 24.02 5.53
C LYS A 587 26.11 25.10 5.28
N LEU A 588 24.86 24.85 5.67
CA LEU A 588 23.69 25.70 5.38
C LEU A 588 23.16 26.43 6.62
N GLY A 589 23.78 26.24 7.78
CA GLY A 589 23.36 26.82 9.05
C GLY A 589 22.12 26.16 9.66
N MET A 590 21.63 26.73 10.75
CA MET A 590 20.50 26.20 11.54
C MET A 590 19.20 26.08 10.74
N SER A 591 18.98 26.99 9.78
CA SER A 591 17.75 27.02 8.97
C SER A 591 17.81 26.10 7.74
N LEU A 592 18.96 25.43 7.51
CA LEU A 592 19.21 24.60 6.32
C LEU A 592 18.86 25.29 4.99
N ASP A 593 19.20 26.58 4.90
CA ASP A 593 18.83 27.44 3.77
C ASP A 593 19.75 27.23 2.57
N VAL A 594 19.16 26.85 1.44
CA VAL A 594 19.91 26.62 0.19
C VAL A 594 20.09 27.94 -0.56
N PHE A 595 19.02 28.72 -0.63
CA PHE A 595 19.01 30.04 -1.27
C PHE A 595 17.78 30.82 -0.83
N HIS A 596 17.96 32.13 -0.63
CA HIS A 596 16.87 33.07 -0.42
C HIS A 596 17.08 34.35 -1.22
N ALA A 597 15.98 35.06 -1.44
CA ALA A 597 15.95 36.40 -2.04
C ALA A 597 14.78 37.21 -1.47
N SER A 598 14.88 38.52 -1.54
CA SER A 598 13.77 39.42 -1.20
C SER A 598 12.58 39.14 -2.12
N ILE A 599 11.36 39.16 -1.59
CA ILE A 599 10.16 39.01 -2.42
C ILE A 599 10.03 40.09 -3.51
N MET A 600 10.69 41.24 -3.28
CA MET A 600 10.75 42.36 -4.23
C MET A 600 11.87 42.22 -5.28
N ASP A 601 12.75 41.22 -5.15
CA ASP A 601 13.84 40.98 -6.10
C ASP A 601 13.31 40.30 -7.37
N LYS A 602 12.92 41.13 -8.35
CA LYS A 602 12.38 40.70 -9.64
C LYS A 602 13.34 39.83 -10.48
N LYS A 603 14.63 39.73 -10.11
CA LYS A 603 15.58 38.85 -10.79
C LYS A 603 15.38 37.40 -10.39
N TYR A 604 15.12 37.14 -9.11
CA TYR A 604 15.00 35.78 -8.57
C TYR A 604 13.57 35.41 -8.21
N VAL A 605 12.69 36.37 -7.94
CA VAL A 605 11.34 36.13 -7.46
C VAL A 605 10.30 36.75 -8.39
N HIS A 606 9.33 35.93 -8.79
CA HIS A 606 8.09 36.38 -9.41
C HIS A 606 6.89 35.98 -8.56
N VAL A 607 5.98 36.92 -8.34
CA VAL A 607 4.69 36.67 -7.70
C VAL A 607 3.61 36.80 -8.76
N LEU A 608 2.86 35.73 -9.01
CA LEU A 608 1.96 35.59 -10.14
C LEU A 608 0.55 35.17 -9.68
N PRO A 609 -0.54 35.61 -10.34
CA PRO A 609 -1.89 35.16 -10.02
C PRO A 609 -2.18 33.74 -10.53
N TYR A 610 -1.22 33.11 -11.21
CA TYR A 610 -1.28 31.76 -11.76
C TYR A 610 0.08 31.08 -11.59
N ARG A 611 0.11 29.75 -11.63
CA ARG A 611 1.35 28.98 -11.72
C ARG A 611 1.82 28.91 -13.17
N PRO A 612 3.08 29.30 -13.46
CA PRO A 612 3.62 29.21 -14.81
C PRO A 612 3.79 27.75 -15.22
N GLY A 613 3.55 27.46 -16.50
CA GLY A 613 3.72 26.14 -17.10
C GLY A 613 4.59 26.22 -18.36
N LEU A 614 4.73 25.08 -19.05
CA LEU A 614 5.33 25.04 -20.39
C LEU A 614 4.46 25.80 -21.39
N SER A 615 5.03 26.29 -22.49
CA SER A 615 4.28 26.95 -23.57
C SER A 615 3.19 26.08 -24.20
N SER A 616 3.35 24.76 -24.16
CA SER A 616 2.36 23.79 -24.64
C SER A 616 1.19 23.58 -23.67
N ASN A 617 1.29 24.06 -22.44
CA ASN A 617 0.36 23.78 -21.35
C ASN A 617 -0.29 25.08 -20.87
N LEU A 618 -1.53 24.99 -20.38
CA LEU A 618 -2.20 26.13 -19.80
C LEU A 618 -1.59 26.46 -18.42
N SER A 619 -1.37 27.76 -18.16
CA SER A 619 -1.00 28.21 -16.82
C SER A 619 -2.15 27.90 -15.85
N GLN A 620 -1.81 27.42 -14.66
CA GLN A 620 -2.80 26.99 -13.68
C GLN A 620 -3.23 28.18 -12.85
N ASN A 621 -4.52 28.53 -12.86
CA ASN A 621 -5.04 29.48 -11.88
C ASN A 621 -5.26 28.75 -10.55
N PRO A 622 -5.17 29.44 -9.40
CA PRO A 622 -5.69 28.87 -8.17
C PRO A 622 -7.20 28.57 -8.37
N PRO A 623 -7.73 27.51 -7.75
CA PRO A 623 -9.14 27.15 -7.90
C PRO A 623 -10.03 28.35 -7.51
N LEU A 624 -10.86 28.82 -8.45
CA LEU A 624 -11.62 30.09 -8.37
C LEU A 624 -12.71 30.12 -7.29
N ARG A 625 -13.00 28.97 -6.68
CA ARG A 625 -13.83 28.71 -5.49
C ARG A 625 -13.67 27.22 -5.18
N PRO A 626 -13.81 26.78 -3.92
CA PRO A 626 -14.19 25.40 -3.66
C PRO A 626 -15.42 25.13 -4.51
N ALA A 627 -15.34 24.24 -5.51
CA ALA A 627 -16.56 23.60 -5.97
C ALA A 627 -17.09 22.94 -4.69
N ARG A 628 -18.15 23.51 -4.09
CA ARG A 628 -18.88 22.80 -3.04
C ARG A 628 -19.20 21.48 -3.71
N MET A 629 -18.50 20.42 -3.30
CA MET A 629 -18.84 19.10 -3.73
C MET A 629 -20.29 18.98 -3.32
N SER A 630 -21.20 18.97 -4.31
CA SER A 630 -22.61 18.82 -4.04
C SER A 630 -22.68 17.59 -3.16
N ALA A 631 -23.05 17.77 -1.90
CA ALA A 631 -23.34 16.66 -1.02
C ALA A 631 -24.35 15.87 -1.83
N THR A 632 -23.93 14.73 -2.37
CA THR A 632 -24.86 13.82 -3.03
C THR A 632 -25.88 13.55 -1.96
N SER A 633 -27.09 14.08 -2.11
CA SER A 633 -28.18 13.86 -1.16
C SER A 633 -28.27 12.35 -1.00
N ILE A 634 -27.85 11.84 0.16
CA ILE A 634 -27.76 10.39 0.35
C ILE A 634 -29.20 9.90 0.46
N VAL A 635 -29.68 9.30 -0.61
CA VAL A 635 -30.94 8.56 -0.65
C VAL A 635 -30.60 7.11 -0.30
N GLY A 636 -30.20 6.85 0.94
CA GLY A 636 -29.71 5.52 1.33
C GLY A 636 -29.68 5.25 2.84
N PRO A 637 -29.73 3.96 3.24
CA PRO A 637 -29.62 3.56 4.63
C PRO A 637 -28.23 3.86 5.18
N VAL A 638 -28.17 4.40 6.40
CA VAL A 638 -26.93 4.83 7.06
C VAL A 638 -26.50 3.79 8.12
N CYS A 639 -25.19 3.67 8.33
CA CYS A 639 -24.58 3.00 9.48
C CYS A 639 -23.66 4.00 10.19
N HIS A 640 -23.92 4.22 11.48
CA HIS A 640 -23.22 5.21 12.29
C HIS A 640 -21.98 4.60 12.96
N ALA A 641 -20.81 5.20 12.74
CA ALA A 641 -19.56 4.81 13.36
C ALA A 641 -19.34 5.57 14.67
N ILE A 642 -19.08 4.83 15.74
CA ILE A 642 -19.00 5.35 17.12
C ILE A 642 -17.57 5.17 17.65
N ALA A 643 -17.02 6.27 18.14
CA ALA A 643 -15.81 6.29 18.98
C ALA A 643 -16.25 6.61 20.42
N SER A 644 -16.50 5.58 21.22
CA SER A 644 -17.22 5.67 22.50
C SER A 644 -16.41 6.35 23.61
N ASN A 645 -15.09 6.21 23.59
CA ASN A 645 -14.21 6.81 24.59
C ASN A 645 -13.71 8.17 24.09
N SER A 646 -13.77 9.19 24.96
CA SER A 646 -13.28 10.53 24.63
C SER A 646 -11.77 10.59 24.37
N GLN A 647 -11.03 9.60 24.88
CA GLN A 647 -9.62 9.34 24.60
C GLN A 647 -9.39 8.30 23.50
N SER A 648 -10.41 7.53 23.10
CA SER A 648 -10.27 6.61 21.97
C SER A 648 -10.12 7.41 20.69
N GLN A 649 -9.06 7.10 19.96
CA GLN A 649 -8.72 7.73 18.70
C GLN A 649 -9.28 6.96 17.48
N GLY A 650 -10.16 5.98 17.73
CA GLY A 650 -10.70 5.11 16.70
C GLY A 650 -12.10 4.57 16.99
N VAL A 651 -12.70 3.96 15.96
CA VAL A 651 -14.05 3.41 15.92
C VAL A 651 -14.08 2.06 16.65
N ASP A 652 -14.85 1.98 17.73
CA ASP A 652 -15.02 0.76 18.52
C ASP A 652 -16.36 0.06 18.26
N SER A 653 -17.36 0.81 17.78
CA SER A 653 -18.72 0.29 17.58
C SER A 653 -19.39 0.88 16.35
N LEU A 654 -20.35 0.14 15.81
CA LEU A 654 -21.21 0.53 14.71
C LEU A 654 -22.67 0.49 15.16
N SER A 655 -23.47 1.45 14.73
CA SER A 655 -24.90 1.53 15.03
C SER A 655 -25.75 1.60 13.77
N ILE A 656 -26.86 0.89 13.77
CA ILE A 656 -27.90 1.02 12.75
C ILE A 656 -29.22 1.33 13.45
N ARG A 657 -29.84 2.45 13.06
CA ARG A 657 -31.23 2.75 13.39
C ARG A 657 -32.14 2.10 12.35
N PHE A 658 -33.06 1.26 12.82
CA PHE A 658 -34.12 0.66 12.03
C PHE A 658 -35.45 1.29 12.42
N ASP A 659 -36.00 2.12 11.54
CA ASP A 659 -37.34 2.67 11.71
C ASP A 659 -38.38 1.65 11.23
N VAL A 660 -39.33 1.30 12.10
CA VAL A 660 -40.41 0.37 11.79
C VAL A 660 -41.46 1.13 10.98
N THR A 661 -41.57 0.83 9.69
CA THR A 661 -42.48 1.55 8.77
C THR A 661 -43.84 0.90 8.62
N THR A 662 -43.94 -0.42 8.86
CA THR A 662 -45.19 -1.17 8.66
C THR A 662 -46.12 -1.01 9.86
N LYS A 663 -47.35 -0.53 9.65
CA LYS A 663 -48.33 -0.27 10.74
C LYS A 663 -48.55 -1.47 11.68
N SER A 664 -48.70 -2.68 11.12
CA SER A 664 -48.88 -3.89 11.92
C SER A 664 -47.68 -4.17 12.85
N GLU A 665 -46.46 -3.94 12.36
CA GLU A 665 -45.25 -4.10 13.16
C GLU A 665 -45.07 -2.96 14.17
N GLN A 666 -45.47 -1.73 13.80
CA GLN A 666 -45.50 -0.57 14.69
C GLN A 666 -46.42 -0.81 15.90
N GLU A 667 -47.62 -1.33 15.67
CA GLU A 667 -48.58 -1.69 16.71
C GLU A 667 -48.03 -2.79 17.62
N LYS A 668 -47.44 -3.85 17.05
CA LYS A 668 -46.77 -4.91 17.82
C LYS A 668 -45.64 -4.35 18.68
N LEU A 669 -44.79 -3.49 18.13
CA LEU A 669 -43.69 -2.87 18.85
C LEU A 669 -44.19 -1.97 19.99
N GLN A 670 -45.26 -1.20 19.78
CA GLN A 670 -45.91 -0.40 20.83
C GLN A 670 -46.46 -1.28 21.94
N ASN A 671 -47.12 -2.40 21.58
CA ASN A 671 -47.75 -3.34 22.49
C ASN A 671 -46.77 -4.26 23.24
N GLY A 672 -45.47 -3.95 23.24
CA GLY A 672 -44.51 -4.68 24.06
C GLY A 672 -43.90 -5.92 23.39
N ALA A 673 -44.02 -6.09 22.06
CA ALA A 673 -43.41 -7.21 21.35
C ALA A 673 -41.93 -7.41 21.73
N GLN A 674 -41.52 -8.67 21.80
CA GLN A 674 -40.13 -9.04 22.07
C GLN A 674 -39.26 -8.61 20.89
N VAL A 675 -38.15 -7.95 21.21
CA VAL A 675 -37.14 -7.53 20.25
C VAL A 675 -35.86 -8.28 20.55
N SER A 676 -35.25 -8.89 19.53
CA SER A 676 -33.96 -9.58 19.66
C SER A 676 -33.11 -9.33 18.42
N ALA A 677 -31.79 -9.35 18.59
CA ALA A 677 -30.85 -9.26 17.47
C ALA A 677 -29.79 -10.34 17.60
N ASN A 678 -29.54 -11.06 16.51
CA ASN A 678 -28.55 -12.14 16.46
C ASN A 678 -27.64 -11.95 15.24
N GLN A 679 -26.35 -12.20 15.42
CA GLN A 679 -25.42 -12.21 14.30
C GLN A 679 -25.64 -13.46 13.46
N VAL A 680 -25.85 -13.29 12.15
CA VAL A 680 -26.09 -14.40 11.21
C VAL A 680 -24.93 -14.62 10.24
N SER A 681 -24.09 -13.61 10.05
CA SER A 681 -22.84 -13.71 9.26
C SER A 681 -21.80 -12.71 9.76
N ALA A 682 -20.64 -12.63 9.09
CA ALA A 682 -19.53 -11.79 9.52
C ALA A 682 -19.93 -10.31 9.70
N CYS A 683 -20.79 -9.80 8.83
CA CYS A 683 -21.18 -8.40 8.73
C CYS A 683 -22.71 -8.17 8.84
N VAL A 684 -23.52 -9.18 9.18
CA VAL A 684 -25.00 -9.06 9.21
C VAL A 684 -25.59 -9.47 10.55
N MET A 685 -26.48 -8.61 11.06
CA MET A 685 -27.38 -8.92 12.19
C MET A 685 -28.80 -9.18 11.65
N GLU A 686 -29.46 -10.22 12.16
CA GLU A 686 -30.90 -10.41 12.04
C GLU A 686 -31.59 -9.74 13.24
N LEU A 687 -32.44 -8.75 12.98
CA LEU A 687 -33.31 -8.09 13.95
C LEU A 687 -34.70 -8.71 13.88
N LYS A 688 -35.21 -9.21 15.00
CA LYS A 688 -36.59 -9.70 15.14
C LYS A 688 -37.42 -8.76 16.00
N VAL A 689 -38.61 -8.41 15.51
CA VAL A 689 -39.64 -7.64 16.24
C VAL A 689 -40.94 -8.45 16.20
N GLY A 690 -41.18 -9.22 17.26
CA GLY A 690 -42.21 -10.26 17.24
C GLY A 690 -41.95 -11.27 16.11
N ASP A 691 -42.90 -11.41 15.19
CA ASP A 691 -42.81 -12.35 14.05
C ASP A 691 -42.12 -11.74 12.81
N HIS A 692 -41.74 -10.46 12.86
CA HIS A 692 -41.07 -9.77 11.76
C HIS A 692 -39.56 -9.92 11.89
N SER A 693 -38.87 -10.21 10.78
CA SER A 693 -37.41 -10.36 10.73
C SER A 693 -36.82 -9.43 9.67
N HIS A 694 -35.73 -8.74 10.03
CA HIS A 694 -35.04 -7.77 9.19
C HIS A 694 -33.53 -7.98 9.22
N MET A 695 -32.89 -7.92 8.06
CA MET A 695 -31.43 -8.06 7.96
C MET A 695 -30.74 -6.69 7.95
N LEU A 696 -29.83 -6.48 8.89
CA LEU A 696 -29.05 -5.26 9.06
C LEU A 696 -27.60 -5.52 8.64
N SER A 697 -27.19 -4.93 7.53
CA SER A 697 -25.84 -5.03 6.97
C SER A 697 -24.90 -3.96 7.51
N TYR A 698 -23.78 -4.37 8.06
CA TYR A 698 -22.69 -3.50 8.49
C TYR A 698 -21.55 -3.52 7.45
N PRO A 699 -20.82 -2.42 7.25
CA PRO A 699 -19.78 -2.33 6.23
C PRO A 699 -18.40 -2.83 6.72
N TYR A 700 -18.34 -3.49 7.89
CA TYR A 700 -17.14 -4.10 8.45
C TYR A 700 -17.55 -5.26 9.37
N PRO A 701 -16.71 -6.29 9.55
CA PRO A 701 -17.03 -7.41 10.43
C PRO A 701 -17.34 -6.99 11.88
N ILE A 702 -18.35 -7.60 12.48
CA ILE A 702 -18.89 -7.19 13.78
C ILE A 702 -18.78 -8.29 14.85
N HIS A 703 -18.78 -7.86 16.11
CA HIS A 703 -18.92 -8.72 17.28
C HIS A 703 -20.37 -8.66 17.81
N GLY A 704 -21.29 -9.31 17.11
CA GLY A 704 -22.72 -9.19 17.37
C GLY A 704 -23.22 -9.87 18.66
N LYS A 705 -22.43 -10.75 19.30
CA LYS A 705 -22.77 -11.29 20.64
C LYS A 705 -22.83 -10.20 21.72
N ASN A 706 -22.02 -9.15 21.57
CA ASN A 706 -21.95 -8.03 22.51
C ASN A 706 -22.82 -6.84 22.05
N ASN A 707 -23.94 -7.13 21.38
CA ASN A 707 -24.84 -6.08 20.88
C ASN A 707 -25.60 -5.37 22.02
N ARG A 708 -25.99 -4.12 21.76
CA ARG A 708 -26.87 -3.33 22.60
C ARG A 708 -28.07 -2.86 21.78
N LEU A 709 -29.27 -3.12 22.29
CA LEU A 709 -30.53 -2.70 21.69
C LEU A 709 -31.09 -1.49 22.42
N ARG A 710 -31.44 -0.43 21.68
CA ARG A 710 -32.24 0.68 22.22
C ARG A 710 -33.58 0.69 21.49
N ILE A 711 -34.64 0.45 22.25
CA ILE A 711 -35.98 0.22 21.72
C ILE A 711 -36.85 1.43 22.02
N ALA A 712 -37.19 2.21 21.01
CA ALA A 712 -38.07 3.37 21.15
C ALA A 712 -39.48 3.02 20.68
N ARG A 713 -40.28 2.39 21.56
CA ARG A 713 -41.62 1.89 21.22
C ARG A 713 -42.59 2.98 20.76
N LYS A 714 -42.54 4.17 21.39
CA LYS A 714 -43.41 5.31 21.03
C LYS A 714 -43.01 5.98 19.72
N SER A 715 -41.73 6.01 19.41
CA SER A 715 -41.17 6.62 18.20
C SER A 715 -40.88 5.62 17.08
N HIS A 716 -41.31 4.37 17.28
CA HIS A 716 -41.26 3.28 16.30
C HIS A 716 -39.90 2.97 15.69
N TYR A 717 -38.83 2.96 16.49
CA TYR A 717 -37.52 2.54 15.99
C TYR A 717 -36.79 1.62 16.97
N VAL A 718 -35.88 0.82 16.42
CA VAL A 718 -34.91 0.03 17.16
C VAL A 718 -33.51 0.43 16.67
N GLU A 719 -32.65 0.82 17.60
CA GLU A 719 -31.23 1.04 17.31
C GLU A 719 -30.44 -0.20 17.76
N VAL A 720 -29.63 -0.74 16.84
CA VAL A 720 -28.78 -1.91 17.06
C VAL A 720 -27.32 -1.48 17.01
N VAL A 721 -26.68 -1.43 18.19
CA VAL A 721 -25.27 -1.07 18.35
C VAL A 721 -24.44 -2.33 18.55
N VAL A 722 -23.37 -2.50 17.77
CA VAL A 722 -22.49 -3.67 17.80
C VAL A 722 -21.02 -3.22 17.82
N PRO A 723 -20.16 -3.83 18.65
CA PRO A 723 -18.71 -3.60 18.54
C PRO A 723 -18.14 -4.09 17.21
N VAL A 724 -17.08 -3.45 16.73
CA VAL A 724 -16.31 -3.95 15.58
C VAL A 724 -15.53 -5.22 15.95
N SER A 725 -15.32 -6.11 14.99
CA SER A 725 -14.54 -7.34 15.19
C SER A 725 -13.04 -7.09 15.01
N THR A 726 -12.23 -7.69 15.89
CA THR A 726 -10.76 -7.64 15.86
C THR A 726 -10.17 -9.06 15.74
N PRO A 727 -8.86 -9.22 15.40
CA PRO A 727 -8.32 -10.53 15.05
C PRO A 727 -8.34 -11.61 16.14
N ASN A 728 -8.61 -11.22 17.39
CA ASN A 728 -8.71 -12.13 18.52
C ASN A 728 -10.15 -12.40 18.96
N ASP A 729 -11.14 -11.77 18.31
CA ASP A 729 -12.54 -12.01 18.60
C ASP A 729 -13.03 -13.29 17.91
N TYR A 730 -13.80 -14.09 18.64
CA TYR A 730 -14.56 -15.22 18.08
C TYR A 730 -15.84 -14.74 17.39
N SER A 731 -15.69 -13.78 16.49
CA SER A 731 -16.76 -13.09 15.76
C SER A 731 -16.31 -12.74 14.33
N GLY A 732 -17.10 -11.94 13.62
CA GLY A 732 -16.77 -11.57 12.24
C GLY A 732 -16.61 -12.81 11.34
N TYR A 733 -15.50 -12.87 10.59
CA TYR A 733 -15.20 -14.00 9.73
C TYR A 733 -14.85 -15.29 10.47
N PHE A 734 -14.73 -15.30 11.80
CA PHE A 734 -14.66 -16.55 12.55
C PHE A 734 -15.90 -17.45 12.31
N LEU A 735 -17.06 -16.85 12.03
CA LEU A 735 -18.31 -17.58 11.72
C LEU A 735 -18.25 -18.34 10.39
N ASN A 736 -17.39 -17.91 9.46
CA ASN A 736 -17.13 -18.56 8.19
C ASN A 736 -15.73 -18.17 7.72
N ALA A 737 -14.72 -18.90 8.20
CA ALA A 737 -13.32 -18.53 8.05
C ALA A 737 -12.86 -18.48 6.59
N ALA A 738 -13.37 -19.33 5.70
CA ALA A 738 -12.99 -19.38 4.29
C ALA A 738 -14.22 -19.24 3.39
N PRO A 739 -14.83 -18.03 3.30
CA PRO A 739 -16.09 -17.87 2.60
C PRO A 739 -15.90 -18.07 1.09
N ILE A 740 -16.75 -18.91 0.51
CA ILE A 740 -16.83 -19.14 -0.94
C ILE A 740 -17.82 -18.15 -1.54
N ILE A 741 -17.35 -17.24 -2.38
CA ILE A 741 -18.19 -16.18 -2.94
C ILE A 741 -18.66 -16.44 -4.37
N ASN A 742 -18.01 -17.38 -5.07
CA ASN A 742 -18.47 -17.90 -6.35
C ASN A 742 -18.56 -19.43 -6.26
N PRO A 743 -19.74 -19.97 -5.88
CA PRO A 743 -19.91 -21.41 -5.72
C PRO A 743 -19.68 -22.22 -7.01
N GLY A 744 -20.02 -21.65 -8.18
CA GLY A 744 -19.84 -22.34 -9.47
C GLY A 744 -18.37 -22.51 -9.86
N ALA A 745 -17.50 -21.60 -9.39
CA ALA A 745 -16.04 -21.67 -9.58
C ALA A 745 -15.29 -22.05 -8.29
N TYR A 746 -16.00 -22.36 -7.20
CA TYR A 746 -15.46 -22.60 -5.86
C TYR A 746 -14.40 -21.60 -5.40
N THR A 747 -14.62 -20.31 -5.72
CA THR A 747 -13.66 -19.25 -5.41
C THR A 747 -13.86 -18.74 -3.99
N THR A 748 -12.81 -18.86 -3.19
CA THR A 748 -12.70 -18.29 -1.85
C THR A 748 -12.42 -16.80 -1.90
N TRP A 749 -12.90 -16.05 -0.90
CA TRP A 749 -12.57 -14.63 -0.79
C TRP A 749 -11.15 -14.37 -0.28
N ASN A 750 -10.66 -15.16 0.67
CA ASN A 750 -9.44 -14.88 1.43
C ASN A 750 -8.28 -15.86 1.23
N ILE A 751 -8.46 -16.84 0.35
CA ILE A 751 -7.37 -17.68 -0.15
C ILE A 751 -7.08 -17.27 -1.58
N HIS A 752 -5.79 -17.12 -1.92
CA HIS A 752 -5.37 -16.75 -3.26
C HIS A 752 -5.65 -17.90 -4.25
N HIS A 753 -5.87 -17.56 -5.52
CA HIS A 753 -6.14 -18.57 -6.53
C HIS A 753 -4.90 -19.38 -6.87
N VAL A 754 -5.03 -20.71 -6.81
CA VAL A 754 -3.97 -21.65 -7.17
C VAL A 754 -4.39 -22.50 -8.36
N ASN A 755 -3.54 -22.56 -9.38
CA ASN A 755 -3.69 -23.52 -10.48
C ASN A 755 -2.77 -24.72 -10.24
N LEU A 756 -3.33 -25.84 -9.78
CA LEU A 756 -2.58 -27.04 -9.38
C LEU A 756 -1.75 -27.63 -10.52
N ASP A 757 -2.21 -27.54 -11.77
CA ASP A 757 -1.50 -28.05 -12.95
C ASP A 757 -0.25 -27.23 -13.30
N ARG A 758 -0.12 -26.03 -12.71
CA ARG A 758 0.98 -25.10 -12.95
C ARG A 758 2.03 -25.09 -11.85
N LEU A 759 1.82 -25.85 -10.77
CA LEU A 759 2.77 -25.92 -9.67
C LEU A 759 3.80 -27.06 -9.87
N PRO A 760 5.08 -26.84 -9.52
CA PRO A 760 6.10 -27.90 -9.46
C PRO A 760 5.72 -29.00 -8.45
N ASP A 761 5.94 -30.27 -8.81
CA ASP A 761 5.72 -31.44 -7.96
C ASP A 761 7.03 -31.84 -7.26
N LEU A 762 6.97 -32.00 -5.94
CA LEU A 762 8.12 -32.45 -5.14
C LEU A 762 8.38 -33.94 -5.33
N ASP A 763 9.65 -34.32 -5.32
CA ASP A 763 10.07 -35.72 -5.24
C ASP A 763 10.15 -36.15 -3.78
N ASP A 764 9.15 -36.93 -3.36
CA ASP A 764 9.00 -37.50 -2.02
C ASP A 764 9.74 -38.83 -1.83
N ARG A 765 10.40 -39.37 -2.87
CA ARG A 765 11.14 -40.64 -2.78
C ARG A 765 12.37 -40.56 -1.87
N VAL A 766 12.83 -39.35 -1.56
CA VAL A 766 13.97 -39.11 -0.67
C VAL A 766 13.56 -38.18 0.48
N PRO A 767 12.85 -38.70 1.51
CA PRO A 767 12.31 -37.88 2.60
C PRO A 767 13.35 -37.03 3.34
N GLU A 768 14.61 -37.48 3.40
CA GLU A 768 15.72 -36.74 4.02
C GLU A 768 15.92 -35.34 3.41
N LYS A 769 15.62 -35.16 2.11
CA LYS A 769 15.70 -33.85 1.43
C LYS A 769 14.48 -32.96 1.66
N LEU A 770 13.44 -33.49 2.30
CA LEU A 770 12.19 -32.80 2.58
C LEU A 770 12.03 -32.37 4.05
N GLY A 771 13.06 -32.52 4.89
CA GLY A 771 13.00 -32.19 6.31
C GLY A 771 12.53 -30.74 6.61
N TRP A 772 12.74 -29.81 5.68
CA TRP A 772 12.27 -28.42 5.79
C TRP A 772 10.73 -28.30 5.81
N LEU A 773 9.98 -29.29 5.31
CA LEU A 773 8.51 -29.33 5.39
C LEU A 773 8.04 -29.37 6.85
N ASN A 774 8.76 -30.07 7.73
CA ASN A 774 8.45 -30.12 9.15
C ASN A 774 8.59 -28.73 9.78
N THR A 775 9.66 -28.00 9.44
CA THR A 775 9.84 -26.62 9.91
C THR A 775 8.74 -25.70 9.38
N LEU A 776 8.38 -25.80 8.10
CA LEU A 776 7.31 -25.01 7.48
C LEU A 776 5.98 -25.21 8.24
N THR A 777 5.55 -26.45 8.43
CA THR A 777 4.26 -26.76 9.06
C THR A 777 4.29 -26.64 10.58
N ALA A 778 5.45 -26.72 11.24
CA ALA A 778 5.56 -26.48 12.68
C ALA A 778 5.45 -24.99 13.03
N LEU A 779 5.92 -24.10 12.14
CA LEU A 779 5.94 -22.65 12.34
C LEU A 779 4.61 -21.95 11.96
N GLN A 780 3.58 -22.68 11.53
CA GLN A 780 2.26 -22.12 11.24
C GLN A 780 1.43 -21.73 12.49
N LEU A 781 1.86 -22.18 13.67
CA LEU A 781 1.20 -21.92 14.95
C LEU A 781 1.86 -20.73 15.66
N SER A 782 1.05 -19.76 16.04
CA SER A 782 1.43 -18.69 16.97
C SER A 782 1.71 -19.24 18.37
N GLU A 783 2.33 -18.44 19.24
CA GLU A 783 2.60 -18.82 20.64
C GLU A 783 1.31 -19.24 21.37
N ARG A 784 0.24 -18.42 21.25
CA ARG A 784 -1.08 -18.75 21.79
C ARG A 784 -1.60 -20.11 21.31
N GLU A 785 -1.44 -20.40 20.02
CA GLU A 785 -1.92 -21.67 19.45
C GLU A 785 -1.05 -22.85 19.88
N LYS A 786 0.26 -22.66 20.08
CA LYS A 786 1.14 -23.67 20.68
C LYS A 786 0.74 -23.98 22.11
N ASP A 787 0.40 -22.98 22.91
CA ASP A 787 -0.08 -23.17 24.28
C ASP A 787 -1.39 -23.96 24.30
N ILE A 788 -2.32 -23.67 23.38
CA ILE A 788 -3.55 -24.45 23.22
C ILE A 788 -3.23 -25.90 22.86
N ARG A 789 -2.38 -26.14 21.86
CA ARG A 789 -2.00 -27.49 21.41
C ARG A 789 -1.29 -28.29 22.49
N ASN A 790 -0.45 -27.66 23.28
CA ASN A 790 0.33 -28.32 24.33
C ASN A 790 -0.43 -28.38 25.68
N GLY A 791 -1.58 -27.70 25.79
CA GLY A 791 -2.39 -27.60 27.00
C GLY A 791 -3.33 -28.79 27.23
N GLU A 792 -4.34 -28.57 28.08
CA GLU A 792 -5.34 -29.58 28.44
C GLU A 792 -6.30 -29.90 27.27
N GLU A 793 -6.81 -31.14 27.23
CA GLU A 793 -7.76 -31.59 26.21
C GLU A 793 -9.06 -30.76 26.18
N THR A 794 -9.54 -30.29 27.34
CA THR A 794 -10.69 -29.38 27.43
C THR A 794 -10.50 -28.10 26.61
N HIS A 795 -9.28 -27.54 26.63
CA HIS A 795 -8.92 -26.35 25.86
C HIS A 795 -8.77 -26.66 24.36
N LYS A 796 -8.23 -27.83 23.98
CA LYS A 796 -8.13 -28.27 22.58
C LYS A 796 -9.48 -28.54 21.94
N ASN A 797 -10.42 -29.09 22.72
CA ASN A 797 -11.75 -29.49 22.26
C ASN A 797 -12.73 -28.31 22.11
N ALA A 798 -12.34 -27.12 22.59
CA ALA A 798 -13.18 -25.93 22.51
C ALA A 798 -13.38 -25.51 21.04
N ALA A 799 -14.64 -25.30 20.62
CA ALA A 799 -14.98 -24.96 19.23
C ALA A 799 -14.25 -23.70 18.72
N ILE A 800 -13.96 -22.76 19.62
CA ILE A 800 -13.19 -21.55 19.36
C ILE A 800 -11.76 -21.81 18.86
N ASN A 801 -11.21 -23.00 19.14
CA ASN A 801 -9.85 -23.41 18.81
C ASN A 801 -9.78 -24.38 17.63
N ALA A 802 -10.88 -24.60 16.90
CA ALA A 802 -10.93 -25.56 15.80
C ALA A 802 -9.84 -25.34 14.73
N LEU A 803 -9.46 -24.08 14.45
CA LEU A 803 -8.37 -23.77 13.51
C LEU A 803 -7.00 -24.29 13.96
N VAL A 804 -6.74 -24.39 15.27
CA VAL A 804 -5.51 -25.01 15.81
C VAL A 804 -5.46 -26.48 15.43
N ASN A 805 -6.57 -27.19 15.64
CA ASN A 805 -6.69 -28.61 15.29
C ASN A 805 -6.60 -28.86 13.77
N VAL A 806 -7.11 -27.93 12.95
CA VAL A 806 -6.93 -27.96 11.49
C VAL A 806 -5.46 -27.84 11.11
N LYS A 807 -4.73 -26.88 11.70
CA LYS A 807 -3.29 -26.70 11.47
C LYS A 807 -2.51 -27.96 11.87
N ASP A 808 -2.79 -28.52 13.04
CA ASP A 808 -2.16 -29.77 13.49
C ASP A 808 -2.46 -30.95 12.56
N SER A 809 -3.69 -31.05 12.05
CA SER A 809 -4.04 -32.04 11.05
C SER A 809 -3.25 -31.84 9.75
N ILE A 810 -3.13 -30.61 9.24
CA ILE A 810 -2.31 -30.29 8.06
C ILE A 810 -0.85 -30.69 8.27
N HIS A 811 -0.31 -30.44 9.47
CA HIS A 811 1.04 -30.87 9.83
C HIS A 811 1.16 -32.41 9.73
N ALA A 812 0.28 -33.15 10.40
CA ALA A 812 0.30 -34.61 10.41
C ALA A 812 0.08 -35.23 9.01
N ILE A 813 -0.81 -34.65 8.21
CA ILE A 813 -1.05 -35.04 6.81
C ILE A 813 0.24 -34.85 6.01
N THR A 814 0.88 -33.68 6.12
CA THR A 814 2.11 -33.37 5.39
C THR A 814 3.25 -34.30 5.78
N MET A 815 3.40 -34.62 7.06
CA MET A 815 4.44 -35.54 7.54
C MET A 815 4.26 -36.93 6.95
N ASN A 816 3.04 -37.51 7.06
CA ASN A 816 2.76 -38.83 6.50
C ASN A 816 2.85 -38.84 4.97
N ALA A 817 2.43 -37.77 4.28
CA ALA A 817 2.47 -37.68 2.82
C ALA A 817 3.88 -37.57 2.25
N SER A 818 4.80 -36.92 2.98
CA SER A 818 6.20 -36.72 2.56
C SER A 818 7.15 -37.81 3.04
N GLY A 819 6.72 -38.62 4.01
CA GLY A 819 7.57 -39.61 4.67
C GLY A 819 8.65 -39.01 5.58
N VAL A 820 8.63 -37.70 5.83
CA VAL A 820 9.58 -37.03 6.75
C VAL A 820 9.39 -37.55 8.17
N GLN A 821 8.14 -37.83 8.55
CA GLN A 821 7.79 -38.57 9.77
C GLN A 821 6.56 -39.46 9.47
N GLY A 822 6.41 -40.57 10.19
CA GLY A 822 5.28 -41.48 10.02
C GLY A 822 5.49 -42.53 8.91
N VAL A 823 4.40 -42.98 8.29
CA VAL A 823 4.36 -44.23 7.49
C VAL A 823 4.72 -44.04 6.01
N HIS A 824 4.90 -42.80 5.54
CA HIS A 824 5.03 -42.45 4.12
C HIS A 824 3.88 -43.02 3.27
N THR A 825 2.72 -42.35 3.29
CA THR A 825 1.54 -42.76 2.52
C THR A 825 0.79 -41.61 1.89
N ARG A 826 0.17 -41.90 0.74
CA ARG A 826 -0.70 -40.99 -0.01
C ARG A 826 -2.19 -41.13 0.33
N THR A 827 -2.55 -42.10 1.18
CA THR A 827 -3.94 -42.31 1.63
C THR A 827 -4.05 -42.00 3.11
N ILE A 828 -4.83 -40.98 3.44
CA ILE A 828 -4.99 -40.49 4.81
C ILE A 828 -6.47 -40.46 5.19
N GLY A 829 -6.82 -41.05 6.33
CA GLY A 829 -8.16 -40.99 6.90
C GLY A 829 -8.20 -40.02 8.07
N LEU A 830 -9.10 -39.03 8.03
CA LEU A 830 -9.45 -38.26 9.22
C LEU A 830 -10.40 -39.11 10.06
N CYS A 831 -10.03 -39.32 11.32
CA CYS A 831 -10.68 -40.26 12.21
C CYS A 831 -11.17 -39.55 13.47
N GLU A 832 -12.40 -39.83 13.87
CA GLU A 832 -12.93 -39.48 15.17
C GLU A 832 -13.22 -40.78 15.94
N PRO A 833 -12.23 -41.30 16.69
CA PRO A 833 -12.32 -42.64 17.29
C PRO A 833 -13.56 -42.83 18.18
N ASN A 834 -14.00 -41.76 18.83
CA ASN A 834 -15.14 -41.77 19.74
C ASN A 834 -16.50 -41.48 19.05
N GLN A 835 -16.51 -41.11 17.76
CA GLN A 835 -17.74 -40.74 17.02
C GLN A 835 -17.81 -41.37 15.62
N GLY A 836 -17.49 -42.66 15.51
CA GLY A 836 -17.73 -43.43 14.28
C GLY A 836 -16.49 -43.69 13.41
N GLY A 837 -15.30 -43.33 13.89
CA GLY A 837 -14.03 -43.68 13.25
C GLY A 837 -13.70 -42.77 12.06
N VAL A 838 -13.20 -43.34 10.96
CA VAL A 838 -12.81 -42.57 9.78
C VAL A 838 -14.06 -42.00 9.09
N TYR A 839 -14.10 -40.67 8.94
CA TYR A 839 -15.24 -39.97 8.35
C TYR A 839 -14.89 -39.27 7.02
N VAL A 840 -13.61 -39.04 6.73
CA VAL A 840 -13.12 -38.51 5.44
C VAL A 840 -11.86 -39.24 5.02
N LEU A 841 -11.72 -39.53 3.73
CA LEU A 841 -10.48 -39.99 3.12
C LEU A 841 -9.90 -38.92 2.20
N PHE A 842 -8.60 -38.70 2.34
CA PHE A 842 -7.76 -37.89 1.46
C PHE A 842 -6.87 -38.81 0.62
N LEU A 843 -6.96 -38.64 -0.69
CA LEU A 843 -6.09 -39.30 -1.66
C LEU A 843 -5.17 -38.23 -2.25
N ILE A 844 -3.92 -38.23 -1.81
CA ILE A 844 -2.93 -37.19 -2.12
C ILE A 844 -2.16 -37.61 -3.38
N GLY A 845 -2.38 -36.91 -4.48
CA GLY A 845 -1.69 -37.14 -5.75
C GLY A 845 -0.23 -36.67 -5.75
N GLY A 846 0.08 -35.61 -4.98
CA GLY A 846 1.42 -35.03 -4.91
C GLY A 846 1.53 -33.91 -3.89
N ILE A 847 2.77 -33.52 -3.57
CA ILE A 847 3.06 -32.32 -2.76
C ILE A 847 3.62 -31.27 -3.73
N LYS A 848 2.85 -30.21 -3.96
CA LYS A 848 3.17 -29.18 -4.94
C LYS A 848 3.76 -27.95 -4.25
N LEU A 849 4.70 -27.27 -4.91
CA LEU A 849 5.29 -26.02 -4.42
C LEU A 849 4.47 -24.82 -4.87
N ASP A 850 3.89 -24.10 -3.92
CA ASP A 850 3.36 -22.76 -4.15
C ASP A 850 4.47 -21.73 -3.89
N SER A 851 5.26 -21.51 -4.94
CA SER A 851 6.45 -20.68 -4.88
C SER A 851 6.14 -19.19 -4.65
N ALA A 852 4.96 -18.72 -5.07
CA ALA A 852 4.55 -17.32 -4.91
C ALA A 852 4.27 -16.97 -3.44
N CYS A 853 3.78 -17.95 -2.67
CA CYS A 853 3.46 -17.79 -1.26
C CYS A 853 4.50 -18.40 -0.32
N SER A 854 5.61 -18.90 -0.85
CA SER A 854 6.64 -19.65 -0.10
C SER A 854 6.04 -20.80 0.71
N SER A 855 5.05 -21.49 0.14
CA SER A 855 4.25 -22.52 0.81
C SER A 855 4.13 -23.78 -0.05
N ILE A 856 3.33 -24.75 0.41
CA ILE A 856 3.03 -25.99 -0.31
C ILE A 856 1.53 -26.18 -0.46
N VAL A 857 1.15 -26.99 -1.44
CA VAL A 857 -0.23 -27.45 -1.65
C VAL A 857 -0.24 -28.97 -1.75
N LEU A 858 -1.15 -29.60 -1.03
CA LEU A 858 -1.40 -31.03 -1.15
C LEU A 858 -2.49 -31.24 -2.20
N ASP A 859 -2.10 -31.69 -3.39
CA ASP A 859 -3.04 -31.99 -4.47
C ASP A 859 -3.86 -33.23 -4.09
N THR A 860 -5.11 -33.00 -3.66
CA THR A 860 -5.86 -33.99 -2.89
C THR A 860 -7.27 -34.16 -3.42
N ALA A 861 -7.64 -35.41 -3.72
CA ALA A 861 -9.05 -35.77 -3.87
C ALA A 861 -9.65 -36.07 -2.48
N VAL A 862 -10.80 -35.46 -2.20
CA VAL A 862 -11.49 -35.59 -0.91
C VAL A 862 -12.72 -36.47 -1.07
N ILE A 863 -12.80 -37.53 -0.26
CA ILE A 863 -13.93 -38.46 -0.26
C ILE A 863 -14.56 -38.42 1.14
N PRO A 864 -15.64 -37.65 1.34
CA PRO A 864 -16.40 -37.73 2.57
C PRO A 864 -17.16 -39.05 2.62
N LEU A 865 -17.04 -39.74 3.75
CA LEU A 865 -17.69 -41.01 4.01
C LEU A 865 -19.08 -40.75 4.61
N SER A 866 -20.06 -41.48 4.10
CA SER A 866 -21.42 -41.47 4.62
C SER A 866 -22.02 -42.86 4.44
N ASN A 867 -23.03 -43.20 5.23
CA ASN A 867 -23.71 -44.49 5.14
C ASN A 867 -24.19 -44.79 3.71
N ASP A 868 -24.62 -43.77 2.95
CA ASP A 868 -25.07 -43.91 1.57
C ASP A 868 -23.93 -44.25 0.60
N ARG A 869 -22.73 -43.76 0.86
CA ARG A 869 -21.54 -43.97 0.01
C ARG A 869 -20.77 -45.24 0.38
N MET A 870 -20.88 -45.68 1.63
CA MET A 870 -20.12 -46.83 2.16
C MET A 870 -20.29 -48.11 1.35
N PRO A 871 -21.50 -48.52 0.88
CA PRO A 871 -21.65 -49.73 0.07
C PRO A 871 -20.78 -49.74 -1.20
N ALA A 872 -20.59 -48.58 -1.83
CA ALA A 872 -19.75 -48.45 -3.02
C ALA A 872 -18.25 -48.39 -2.69
N LEU A 873 -17.88 -47.87 -1.52
CA LEU A 873 -16.48 -47.60 -1.15
C LEU A 873 -15.83 -48.69 -0.30
N VAL A 874 -16.61 -49.49 0.44
CA VAL A 874 -16.12 -50.40 1.49
C VAL A 874 -15.05 -51.37 1.00
N ARG A 875 -15.22 -51.96 -0.19
CA ARG A 875 -14.23 -52.89 -0.77
C ARG A 875 -12.88 -52.19 -1.03
N GLY A 876 -12.93 -50.96 -1.54
CA GLY A 876 -11.73 -50.15 -1.77
C GLY A 876 -11.03 -49.80 -0.46
N ILE A 877 -11.80 -49.40 0.55
CA ILE A 877 -11.28 -49.05 1.88
C ILE A 877 -10.64 -50.26 2.56
N GLN A 878 -11.29 -51.42 2.57
CA GLN A 878 -10.75 -52.65 3.12
C GLN A 878 -9.45 -53.07 2.42
N ASN A 879 -9.40 -52.95 1.09
CA ASN A 879 -8.17 -53.23 0.34
C ASN A 879 -7.02 -52.30 0.73
N MET A 880 -7.28 -51.01 0.98
CA MET A 880 -6.26 -50.06 1.44
C MET A 880 -5.79 -50.36 2.86
N GLN A 881 -6.71 -50.73 3.76
CA GLN A 881 -6.38 -51.12 5.14
C GLN A 881 -5.53 -52.41 5.16
N ASN A 882 -5.92 -53.42 4.40
CA ASN A 882 -5.21 -54.71 4.33
C ASN A 882 -3.78 -54.57 3.78
N LYS A 883 -3.54 -53.57 2.92
CA LYS A 883 -2.20 -53.27 2.39
C LYS A 883 -1.34 -52.40 3.32
N GLY A 884 -1.88 -51.95 4.45
CA GLY A 884 -1.18 -51.05 5.37
C GLY A 884 -0.92 -49.66 4.79
N THR A 885 -1.62 -49.27 3.72
CA THR A 885 -1.39 -48.00 3.02
C THR A 885 -2.25 -46.85 3.57
N LEU A 886 -3.09 -47.07 4.58
CA LEU A 886 -3.93 -46.02 5.16
C LEU A 886 -3.33 -45.53 6.48
N ALA A 887 -2.93 -44.26 6.54
CA ALA A 887 -2.63 -43.59 7.81
C ALA A 887 -3.92 -42.96 8.37
N GLN A 888 -4.15 -43.09 9.67
CA GLN A 888 -5.27 -42.44 10.35
C GLN A 888 -4.75 -41.25 11.17
N ILE A 889 -5.40 -40.11 11.02
CA ILE A 889 -5.12 -38.90 11.81
C ILE A 889 -6.34 -38.67 12.69
N ASN A 890 -6.12 -38.76 13.99
CA ASN A 890 -7.17 -38.53 14.97
C ASN A 890 -7.47 -37.03 15.03
N THR A 891 -8.71 -36.68 14.74
CA THR A 891 -9.23 -35.33 14.89
C THR A 891 -9.95 -35.19 16.22
N VAL A 892 -9.91 -33.99 16.77
CA VAL A 892 -10.45 -33.67 18.09
C VAL A 892 -11.94 -33.30 17.99
N SER A 893 -12.80 -33.95 18.79
CA SER A 893 -14.26 -33.73 18.79
C SER A 893 -14.66 -32.46 19.52
N GLN A 894 -15.59 -31.67 18.95
CA GLN A 894 -16.20 -30.56 19.67
C GLN A 894 -17.14 -31.08 20.78
N LEU A 895 -16.86 -30.72 22.04
CA LEU A 895 -17.83 -30.85 23.12
C LEU A 895 -18.88 -29.74 22.98
N GLY A 896 -20.00 -30.07 22.32
CA GLY A 896 -21.22 -29.28 22.37
C GLY A 896 -21.30 -28.10 21.39
N SER A 897 -21.68 -28.36 20.13
CA SER A 897 -22.67 -27.53 19.43
C SER A 897 -23.22 -28.28 18.22
N GLN A 898 -24.54 -28.29 18.03
CA GLN A 898 -25.21 -28.78 16.82
C GLN A 898 -25.05 -27.81 15.64
N ALA A 899 -23.82 -27.33 15.37
CA ALA A 899 -23.53 -26.59 14.15
C ALA A 899 -22.91 -27.57 13.15
N LYS A 900 -23.77 -28.16 12.29
CA LYS A 900 -23.32 -28.91 11.11
C LYS A 900 -22.54 -27.94 10.21
N VAL A 901 -21.21 -27.92 10.33
CA VAL A 901 -20.34 -27.36 9.29
C VAL A 901 -20.44 -28.31 8.10
N ARG A 902 -21.31 -27.99 7.15
CA ARG A 902 -21.25 -28.57 5.81
C ARG A 902 -20.01 -28.01 5.13
N ILE A 903 -19.02 -28.87 4.91
CA ILE A 903 -17.98 -28.66 3.89
C ILE A 903 -18.64 -28.70 2.52
#